data_AF-A0ABD3QPQ3-F1
#
_entry.id   AF-A0ABD3QPQ3-F1
#
_cell.length_a   1.000
_cell.length_b   1.000
_cell.length_c   1.000
_cell.angle_alpha   90.00
_cell.angle_beta   90.00
_cell.angle_gamma   90.00
#
_symmetry.space_group_name_H-M   'P 1'
#
loop_
_entity.id
_entity.type
_entity.pdbx_description
1 polymer ?
#
loop_
_entity_poly.entity_id
_entity_poly.type
_entity_poly.pdbx_seq_one_letter_code
_entity_poly.pdbx_strand_id
1 'polypeptide(L)'
;MKFLWLAILLALVADECSAWQSPASQRIPKPPDTSDLIQRRSFLTSASTFAITSLLPLPSNSADVSNLTFNTSPTGLQYADVKVGSGSSPSPGSVVSIDYVMSTTGARYGSKIYSTVDAGAPYRWKLGDGSTIPGLEEAVSTMSPGGIRRVIIPSKLAFRANSGSIVEECQDGKGLGPRPSIADAVGEFQRFKNIYWIVLHGMNPLQSLFQNIRKQGMSSLSSAKLSELASATSSLPTASWEEIRSILESKQTSEERQFRNNLPRGVGVGSPLHRLRLFEEGNREEDVRVTLFRDSASWCPYCQKVWMTLEQKRIPYRIEKINMRCYGDKPSSFTRMQPSGAIPVAIIDGETYRQSNDIIFALEDKFPEEQMVYGDPNRMRELLGLERKLFSSWMYWLTSFDRNGGLKEGFISTLMEVERELQKAKGNGFFLGDKVSVVDAMFAPFLERMAASMLYFKGFQIRVAPGEQTDFPFVNRWFDAMETLPSYQLTKSDYYTHCWDLPPQLGGCVSEPGAERFQEAINGRTPGSWSLPLTPHNGGFEPDWAWAGGLDDDSIARREAVERVSANHEAIAAFASRGAGQEGFPRYGAPLSDPNAVSNDAIQPLVDAVLRAICSKLLEDGDTMNEIQSVLTKEGGEDVIELVIKSLEYMRDRVGVPRDMRLPAARQLRAHVNWAIDTLLK
;
A
#
# COMPACT_ATOMS: atom_id res chain seq x y z
N MET A 1 1.88 40.78 -12.40
CA MET A 1 1.71 39.65 -11.45
C MET A 1 1.61 38.25 -12.07
N LYS A 2 1.34 38.08 -13.39
CA LYS A 2 1.34 36.75 -14.05
C LYS A 2 2.71 36.27 -14.58
N PHE A 3 3.71 37.16 -14.68
CA PHE A 3 5.07 36.81 -15.15
C PHE A 3 6.05 36.42 -14.03
N LEU A 4 5.79 36.78 -12.77
CA LEU A 4 6.68 36.47 -11.64
C LEU A 4 6.52 35.02 -11.14
N TRP A 5 5.36 34.40 -11.36
CA TRP A 5 5.09 33.00 -11.01
C TRP A 5 5.70 32.00 -12.00
N LEU A 6 5.87 32.37 -13.27
CA LEU A 6 6.52 31.52 -14.27
C LEU A 6 8.04 31.48 -14.07
N ALA A 7 8.64 32.58 -13.59
CA ALA A 7 10.08 32.66 -13.28
C ALA A 7 10.47 31.84 -12.04
N ILE A 8 9.60 31.75 -11.03
CA ILE A 8 9.85 30.95 -9.83
C ILE A 8 9.66 29.43 -10.12
N LEU A 9 8.76 29.07 -11.03
CA LEU A 9 8.60 27.68 -11.47
C LEU A 9 9.78 27.20 -12.34
N LEU A 10 10.39 28.09 -13.14
CA LEU A 10 11.61 27.79 -13.89
C LEU A 10 12.86 27.72 -12.98
N ALA A 11 12.91 28.48 -11.88
CA ALA A 11 14.03 28.45 -10.94
C ALA A 11 14.07 27.16 -10.09
N LEU A 12 12.92 26.55 -9.77
CA LEU A 12 12.85 25.26 -9.08
C LEU A 12 13.13 24.05 -9.99
N VAL A 13 13.10 24.24 -11.32
CA VAL A 13 13.51 23.21 -12.31
C VAL A 13 15.00 23.37 -12.67
N ALA A 14 15.58 24.55 -12.47
CA ALA A 14 17.00 24.81 -12.78
C ALA A 14 17.97 24.28 -11.72
N ASP A 15 17.53 24.06 -10.48
CA ASP A 15 18.41 23.58 -9.39
C ASP A 15 18.69 22.06 -9.43
N GLU A 16 18.07 21.33 -10.37
CA GLU A 16 18.45 19.94 -10.72
C GLU A 16 19.54 19.90 -11.83
N CYS A 17 19.98 21.05 -12.35
CA CYS A 17 20.97 21.13 -13.44
C CYS A 17 22.39 21.54 -12.99
N SER A 18 22.59 21.94 -11.72
CA SER A 18 23.90 22.33 -11.19
C SER A 18 24.36 21.49 -10.01
N ALA A 19 24.66 20.22 -10.26
CA ALA A 19 25.49 19.39 -9.37
C ALA A 19 26.41 18.45 -10.18
N TRP A 20 27.09 19.00 -11.18
CA TRP A 20 28.31 18.40 -11.73
C TRP A 20 29.51 19.01 -11.03
N GLN A 21 29.89 18.44 -9.88
CA GLN A 21 31.22 18.54 -9.28
C GLN A 21 31.36 17.42 -8.24
N SER A 22 32.24 16.46 -8.53
CA SER A 22 32.55 15.33 -7.65
C SER A 22 33.05 15.81 -6.27
N PRO A 23 32.53 15.32 -5.13
CA PRO A 23 33.16 15.54 -3.84
C PRO A 23 34.07 14.37 -3.47
N ALA A 24 35.31 14.71 -3.16
CA ALA A 24 36.32 13.82 -2.61
C ALA A 24 35.88 13.13 -1.30
N SER A 25 36.34 11.89 -1.13
CA SER A 25 36.16 11.04 0.03
C SER A 25 36.45 11.74 1.37
N GLN A 26 35.49 11.74 2.30
CA GLN A 26 35.74 12.04 3.72
C GLN A 26 35.40 10.81 4.57
N ARG A 27 36.42 10.29 5.28
CA ARG A 27 36.32 9.18 6.23
C ARG A 27 35.71 9.68 7.54
N ILE A 28 34.78 8.90 8.12
CA ILE A 28 34.20 9.16 9.46
C ILE A 28 34.52 7.96 10.39
N PRO A 29 34.74 8.17 11.70
CA PRO A 29 35.37 7.20 12.62
C PRO A 29 34.44 6.08 13.13
N LYS A 30 35.06 5.00 13.63
CA LYS A 30 34.43 3.78 14.19
C LYS A 30 33.50 4.05 15.41
N PRO A 31 32.44 3.24 15.61
CA PRO A 31 31.55 3.34 16.76
C PRO A 31 32.15 2.69 18.04
N PRO A 32 31.75 3.13 19.24
CA PRO A 32 32.15 2.50 20.50
C PRO A 32 31.24 1.31 20.89
N ASP A 33 31.79 0.52 21.81
CA ASP A 33 31.49 -0.87 22.15
C ASP A 33 30.21 -1.09 22.98
N THR A 34 29.63 -2.28 22.84
CA THR A 34 28.40 -2.75 23.47
C THR A 34 28.67 -3.41 24.81
N SER A 35 28.43 -2.70 25.91
CA SER A 35 28.18 -3.31 27.22
C SER A 35 27.54 -2.31 28.17
N ASP A 36 26.21 -2.25 28.19
CA ASP A 36 25.43 -1.97 29.41
C ASP A 36 23.94 -2.03 29.06
N LEU A 37 23.13 -2.34 30.07
CA LEU A 37 21.65 -2.43 30.06
C LEU A 37 21.06 -3.84 29.89
N ILE A 38 21.54 -4.76 30.73
CA ILE A 38 20.65 -5.73 31.40
C ILE A 38 20.49 -5.24 32.84
N GLN A 39 19.31 -4.74 33.22
CA GLN A 39 18.70 -5.05 34.53
C GLN A 39 17.36 -4.35 34.77
N ARG A 40 16.42 -5.15 35.31
CA ARG A 40 15.25 -4.82 36.18
C ARG A 40 13.86 -4.74 35.53
N ARG A 41 13.23 -5.91 35.45
CA ARG A 41 11.81 -6.13 35.74
C ARG A 41 11.63 -6.30 37.26
N SER A 42 10.52 -5.81 37.85
CA SER A 42 9.48 -6.62 38.56
C SER A 42 8.67 -5.86 39.63
N PHE A 43 7.39 -6.25 39.76
CA PHE A 43 6.39 -6.09 40.86
C PHE A 43 5.68 -4.71 41.01
N LEU A 44 4.38 -4.58 41.34
CA LEU A 44 3.43 -5.38 42.15
C LEU A 44 1.95 -5.32 41.65
N THR A 45 1.22 -6.36 42.03
CA THR A 45 -0.23 -6.63 42.02
C THR A 45 -1.01 -5.97 43.17
N SER A 46 -2.33 -5.68 43.00
CA SER A 46 -3.39 -5.81 44.03
C SER A 46 -4.80 -5.57 43.43
N ALA A 47 -5.81 -6.27 43.94
CA ALA A 47 -7.14 -6.47 43.35
C ALA A 47 -8.33 -5.97 44.21
N SER A 48 -9.55 -6.06 43.62
CA SER A 48 -10.92 -6.14 44.23
C SER A 48 -11.67 -4.79 44.47
N THR A 49 -13.00 -4.58 44.35
CA THR A 49 -14.21 -5.44 44.19
C THR A 49 -15.44 -4.59 43.70
N PHE A 50 -16.50 -5.28 43.26
CA PHE A 50 -17.80 -4.94 42.64
C PHE A 50 -18.74 -3.82 43.16
N ALA A 51 -19.58 -3.28 42.25
CA ALA A 51 -21.04 -3.09 42.46
C ALA A 51 -21.83 -2.95 41.11
N ILE A 52 -23.00 -3.58 41.02
CA ILE A 52 -23.92 -3.67 39.86
C ILE A 52 -25.13 -2.75 40.10
N THR A 53 -25.59 -1.97 39.10
CA THR A 53 -26.99 -1.49 39.01
C THR A 53 -27.44 -1.13 37.58
N SER A 54 -28.50 -1.83 37.15
CA SER A 54 -29.66 -1.47 36.29
C SER A 54 -29.53 -0.83 34.89
N LEU A 55 -30.23 -1.47 33.93
CA LEU A 55 -30.46 -1.16 32.52
C LEU A 55 -31.38 0.05 32.26
N LEU A 56 -31.10 0.81 31.19
CA LEU A 56 -32.08 1.40 30.25
C LEU A 56 -31.45 1.45 28.83
N PRO A 57 -32.21 1.23 27.74
CA PRO A 57 -31.68 1.18 26.37
C PRO A 57 -31.68 2.56 25.71
N LEU A 58 -30.63 2.90 24.94
CA LEU A 58 -30.60 4.09 24.08
C LEU A 58 -30.02 3.75 22.69
N PRO A 59 -30.44 4.47 21.64
CA PRO A 59 -30.57 3.96 20.30
C PRO A 59 -29.26 4.04 19.50
N SER A 60 -29.12 3.08 18.60
CA SER A 60 -28.11 3.03 17.53
C SER A 60 -28.31 4.16 16.53
N ASN A 61 -27.26 4.93 16.25
CA ASN A 61 -27.10 5.62 14.97
C ASN A 61 -25.60 5.83 14.70
N SER A 62 -25.10 5.15 13.66
CA SER A 62 -23.83 5.42 12.99
C SER A 62 -24.04 6.53 11.97
N ALA A 63 -23.36 7.67 12.12
CA ALA A 63 -23.40 8.78 11.16
C ALA A 63 -22.18 8.75 10.21
N ASP A 64 -22.48 8.88 8.93
CA ASP A 64 -21.64 9.04 7.74
C ASP A 64 -20.76 10.32 7.81
N VAL A 65 -19.45 10.24 7.47
CA VAL A 65 -18.45 11.31 7.68
C VAL A 65 -18.20 12.18 6.42
N SER A 66 -19.09 12.12 5.43
CA SER A 66 -18.91 12.85 4.16
C SER A 66 -19.45 14.29 4.14
N ASN A 67 -20.19 14.77 5.16
CA ASN A 67 -20.71 16.14 5.24
C ASN A 67 -20.63 16.74 6.66
N LEU A 68 -19.48 17.34 7.02
CA LEU A 68 -19.34 18.05 8.29
C LEU A 68 -19.66 19.55 8.13
N THR A 69 -20.63 20.04 8.89
CA THR A 69 -20.98 21.47 8.96
C THR A 69 -20.04 22.20 9.92
N PHE A 70 -19.28 23.18 9.41
CA PHE A 70 -18.34 23.96 10.22
C PHE A 70 -18.97 25.21 10.81
N ASN A 71 -18.81 25.40 12.12
CA ASN A 71 -19.07 26.64 12.83
C ASN A 71 -17.80 27.51 12.87
N THR A 72 -17.94 28.84 12.78
CA THR A 72 -16.81 29.77 12.90
C THR A 72 -16.97 30.65 14.13
N SER A 73 -15.97 30.69 15.01
CA SER A 73 -15.97 31.53 16.20
C SER A 73 -15.61 33.00 15.89
N PRO A 74 -15.86 33.94 16.82
CA PRO A 74 -15.45 35.35 16.66
C PRO A 74 -13.94 35.54 16.47
N THR A 75 -13.12 34.62 16.99
CA THR A 75 -11.67 34.64 16.79
C THR A 75 -11.27 34.05 15.43
N GLY A 76 -12.20 33.54 14.62
CA GLY A 76 -11.95 32.95 13.32
C GLY A 76 -11.51 31.48 13.37
N LEU A 77 -11.59 30.83 14.53
CA LEU A 77 -11.46 29.38 14.66
C LEU A 77 -12.65 28.71 13.98
N GLN A 78 -12.43 27.74 13.09
CA GLN A 78 -13.52 26.94 12.54
C GLN A 78 -13.53 25.55 13.17
N TYR A 79 -14.69 24.99 13.47
CA TYR A 79 -14.77 23.64 14.00
C TYR A 79 -16.06 22.92 13.61
N ALA A 80 -16.00 21.59 13.56
CA ALA A 80 -17.15 20.72 13.35
C ALA A 80 -17.07 19.53 14.32
N ASP A 81 -18.13 19.31 15.08
CA ASP A 81 -18.24 18.16 15.97
C ASP A 81 -18.63 16.92 15.17
N VAL A 82 -17.74 15.92 15.17
CA VAL A 82 -17.97 14.61 14.56
C VAL A 82 -18.69 13.70 15.54
N LYS A 83 -18.36 13.84 16.84
CA LYS A 83 -19.04 13.20 17.95
C LYS A 83 -19.05 14.16 19.13
N VAL A 84 -20.22 14.49 19.65
CA VAL A 84 -20.33 15.29 20.88
C VAL A 84 -20.07 14.37 22.07
N GLY A 85 -19.20 14.81 22.98
CA GLY A 85 -18.85 14.05 24.19
C GLY A 85 -19.96 14.07 25.25
N SER A 86 -19.76 13.32 26.33
CA SER A 86 -20.64 13.28 27.49
C SER A 86 -19.89 13.81 28.73
N GLY A 87 -20.43 14.85 29.36
CA GLY A 87 -19.84 15.47 30.55
C GLY A 87 -19.74 17.00 30.43
N SER A 88 -19.47 17.67 31.55
CA SER A 88 -19.25 19.11 31.58
C SER A 88 -17.96 19.49 30.86
N SER A 89 -18.00 20.55 30.07
CA SER A 89 -16.81 21.12 29.44
C SER A 89 -15.75 21.50 30.49
N PRO A 90 -14.45 21.38 30.17
CA PRO A 90 -13.38 21.63 31.12
C PRO A 90 -13.34 23.11 31.53
N SER A 91 -13.22 23.38 32.83
CA SER A 91 -13.03 24.74 33.35
C SER A 91 -11.56 25.17 33.30
N PRO A 92 -11.25 26.47 33.19
CA PRO A 92 -9.88 26.97 33.31
C PRO A 92 -9.20 26.44 34.58
N GLY A 93 -7.99 25.92 34.43
CA GLY A 93 -7.22 25.26 35.48
C GLY A 93 -7.34 23.73 35.52
N SER A 94 -8.25 23.13 34.74
CA SER A 94 -8.36 21.67 34.59
C SER A 94 -7.20 21.09 33.79
N VAL A 95 -6.71 19.91 34.17
CA VAL A 95 -5.74 19.17 33.34
C VAL A 95 -6.51 18.42 32.26
N VAL A 96 -6.21 18.73 31.00
CA VAL A 96 -6.85 18.14 29.82
C VAL A 96 -5.88 17.19 29.12
N SER A 97 -6.41 16.09 28.59
CA SER A 97 -5.65 15.09 27.83
C SER A 97 -6.35 14.84 26.52
N ILE A 98 -5.68 15.09 25.40
CA ILE A 98 -6.23 14.86 24.07
C ILE A 98 -5.35 13.89 23.29
N ASP A 99 -6.00 13.17 22.40
CA ASP A 99 -5.33 12.73 21.18
C ASP A 99 -5.61 13.71 20.06
N TYR A 100 -4.59 14.04 19.27
CA TYR A 100 -4.79 14.81 18.07
C TYR A 100 -3.94 14.36 16.89
N VAL A 101 -4.51 14.56 15.70
CA VAL A 101 -3.81 14.48 14.42
C VAL A 101 -3.77 15.87 13.80
N MET A 102 -2.58 16.37 13.46
CA MET A 102 -2.37 17.67 12.84
C MET A 102 -2.02 17.51 11.36
N SER A 103 -2.72 18.25 10.49
CA SER A 103 -2.48 18.29 9.05
C SER A 103 -2.50 19.74 8.53
N THR A 104 -1.75 20.03 7.46
CA THR A 104 -1.84 21.34 6.78
C THR A 104 -3.04 21.38 5.84
N THR A 105 -3.66 22.55 5.65
CA THR A 105 -4.64 22.77 4.57
C THR A 105 -4.01 23.34 3.29
N GLY A 106 -2.70 23.62 3.31
CA GLY A 106 -1.99 24.35 2.26
C GLY A 106 -0.97 23.52 1.48
N ALA A 107 -0.55 22.36 1.99
CA ALA A 107 0.20 21.41 1.17
C ALA A 107 -0.76 20.79 0.13
N ARG A 108 -0.22 20.51 -1.06
CA ARG A 108 -0.92 19.91 -2.21
C ARG A 108 -1.60 18.56 -1.89
N TYR A 109 -1.33 18.01 -0.71
CA TYR A 109 -1.95 16.85 -0.08
C TYR A 109 -2.01 17.18 1.41
N GLY A 110 -3.15 16.99 2.08
CA GLY A 110 -3.35 17.21 3.52
C GLY A 110 -2.51 16.28 4.40
N SER A 111 -1.20 16.35 4.24
CA SER A 111 -0.19 15.53 4.89
C SER A 111 -0.30 15.71 6.39
N LYS A 112 -0.44 14.57 7.06
CA LYS A 112 -0.33 14.43 8.49
C LYS A 112 1.08 14.85 8.91
N ILE A 113 1.17 15.94 9.65
CA ILE A 113 2.42 16.51 10.15
C ILE A 113 2.82 15.81 11.45
N TYR A 114 1.85 15.55 12.32
CA TYR A 114 2.07 14.99 13.64
C TYR A 114 0.82 14.30 14.17
N SER A 115 0.99 13.27 15.00
CA SER A 115 -0.10 12.57 15.68
C SER A 115 0.36 12.06 17.03
N THR A 116 -0.38 12.43 18.08
CA THR A 116 -0.13 11.90 19.43
C THR A 116 -0.45 10.42 19.52
N VAL A 117 -1.38 9.94 18.68
CA VAL A 117 -1.73 8.52 18.56
C VAL A 117 -0.54 7.74 18.03
N ASP A 118 0.18 8.28 17.04
CA ASP A 118 1.36 7.63 16.43
C ASP A 118 2.55 7.66 17.38
N ALA A 119 2.66 8.72 18.17
CA ALA A 119 3.69 8.86 19.20
C ALA A 119 3.40 8.02 20.46
N GLY A 120 2.21 7.40 20.57
CA GLY A 120 1.79 6.61 21.74
C GLY A 120 1.67 7.42 23.03
N ALA A 121 1.65 8.75 22.94
CA ALA A 121 1.70 9.66 24.08
C ALA A 121 0.65 10.78 23.88
N PRO A 122 -0.48 10.76 24.63
CA PRO A 122 -1.50 11.79 24.51
C PRO A 122 -0.95 13.14 24.98
N TYR A 123 -1.39 14.22 24.33
CA TYR A 123 -0.96 15.56 24.69
C TYR A 123 -1.74 16.06 25.91
N ARG A 124 -1.01 16.51 26.94
CA ARG A 124 -1.57 16.91 28.24
C ARG A 124 -1.08 18.29 28.64
N TRP A 125 -1.99 19.14 29.13
CA TRP A 125 -1.65 20.45 29.68
C TRP A 125 -2.73 20.93 30.64
N LYS A 126 -2.50 22.04 31.35
CA LYS A 126 -3.48 22.67 32.22
C LYS A 126 -4.21 23.78 31.45
N LEU A 127 -5.50 23.62 31.22
CA LEU A 127 -6.29 24.55 30.41
C LEU A 127 -6.18 25.98 30.96
N GLY A 128 -5.81 26.95 30.13
CA GLY A 128 -5.63 28.35 30.53
C GLY A 128 -4.29 28.70 31.18
N ASP A 129 -3.31 27.79 31.24
CA ASP A 129 -1.96 28.09 31.73
C ASP A 129 -1.06 28.78 30.69
N GLY A 130 -1.53 28.86 29.44
CA GLY A 130 -0.80 29.46 28.33
C GLY A 130 0.38 28.63 27.83
N SER A 131 0.46 27.33 28.14
CA SER A 131 1.51 26.42 27.67
C SER A 131 1.24 25.86 26.27
N THR A 132 -0.01 25.93 25.77
CA THR A 132 -0.41 25.45 24.45
C THR A 132 -0.79 26.59 23.49
N ILE A 133 -1.02 26.26 22.22
CA ILE A 133 -1.43 27.27 21.22
C ILE A 133 -2.85 27.81 21.49
N PRO A 134 -3.11 29.12 21.28
CA PRO A 134 -4.40 29.73 21.59
C PRO A 134 -5.61 29.08 20.89
N GLY A 135 -5.44 28.60 19.66
CA GLY A 135 -6.53 27.95 18.94
C GLY A 135 -6.93 26.59 19.51
N LEU A 136 -6.01 25.89 20.17
CA LEU A 136 -6.29 24.60 20.81
C LEU A 136 -6.95 24.80 22.18
N GLU A 137 -6.54 25.83 22.94
CA GLU A 137 -7.25 26.28 24.15
C GLU A 137 -8.72 26.56 23.86
N GLU A 138 -8.98 27.39 22.84
CA GLU A 138 -10.34 27.75 22.43
C GLU A 138 -11.14 26.54 21.95
N ALA A 139 -10.53 25.67 21.12
CA ALA A 139 -11.21 24.49 20.60
C ALA A 139 -11.64 23.50 21.70
N VAL A 140 -10.78 23.28 22.69
CA VAL A 140 -10.98 22.26 23.73
C VAL A 140 -11.83 22.77 24.89
N SER A 141 -11.78 24.07 25.20
CA SER A 141 -12.62 24.69 26.24
C SER A 141 -14.12 24.51 26.02
N THR A 142 -14.55 24.30 24.78
CA THR A 142 -15.96 24.09 24.40
C THR A 142 -16.29 22.63 24.09
N MET A 143 -15.35 21.70 24.28
CA MET A 143 -15.57 20.26 24.10
C MET A 143 -15.96 19.57 25.40
N SER A 144 -16.80 18.55 25.29
CA SER A 144 -17.07 17.60 26.38
C SER A 144 -16.19 16.35 26.25
N PRO A 145 -15.81 15.72 27.38
CA PRO A 145 -15.06 14.46 27.37
C PRO A 145 -15.69 13.37 26.49
N GLY A 146 -14.87 12.62 25.76
CA GLY A 146 -15.30 11.60 24.79
C GLY A 146 -15.74 12.16 23.43
N GLY A 147 -15.66 13.48 23.24
CA GLY A 147 -15.97 14.16 22.00
C GLY A 147 -14.86 14.06 20.95
N ILE A 148 -15.25 14.03 19.68
CA ILE A 148 -14.36 14.07 18.51
C ILE A 148 -14.70 15.31 17.69
N ARG A 149 -13.72 16.18 17.50
CA ARG A 149 -13.89 17.45 16.80
C ARG A 149 -12.84 17.65 15.72
N ARG A 150 -13.29 18.11 14.55
CA ARG A 150 -12.40 18.64 13.52
C ARG A 150 -12.27 20.15 13.67
N VAL A 151 -11.05 20.68 13.72
CA VAL A 151 -10.78 22.11 13.97
C VAL A 151 -9.87 22.68 12.89
N ILE A 152 -10.18 23.86 12.36
CA ILE A 152 -9.31 24.65 11.48
C ILE A 152 -8.83 25.89 12.25
N ILE A 153 -7.55 25.90 12.63
CA ILE A 153 -6.94 26.98 13.40
C ILE A 153 -6.37 28.05 12.44
N PRO A 154 -6.82 29.32 12.50
CA PRO A 154 -6.23 30.40 11.72
C PRO A 154 -4.82 30.75 12.22
N SER A 155 -3.96 31.25 11.34
CA SER A 155 -2.54 31.54 11.63
C SER A 155 -2.32 32.42 12.87
N LYS A 156 -3.23 33.38 13.16
CA LYS A 156 -3.16 34.25 14.35
C LYS A 156 -3.35 33.53 15.68
N LEU A 157 -3.97 32.34 15.68
CA LEU A 157 -4.21 31.48 16.85
C LEU A 157 -3.30 30.24 16.86
N ALA A 158 -2.42 30.10 15.86
CA ALA A 158 -1.48 29.01 15.71
C ALA A 158 -0.10 29.39 16.29
N PHE A 159 0.95 28.65 15.94
CA PHE A 159 2.33 28.93 16.32
C PHE A 159 2.79 30.30 15.80
N ARG A 160 3.38 31.12 16.67
CA ARG A 160 3.95 32.43 16.32
C ARG A 160 5.41 32.28 15.91
N ALA A 161 5.78 32.89 14.78
CA ALA A 161 7.19 33.10 14.43
C ALA A 161 7.69 34.38 15.12
N ASN A 162 8.78 34.29 15.89
CA ASN A 162 9.50 35.49 16.32
C ASN A 162 10.44 35.93 15.20
N SER A 163 10.26 37.15 14.71
CA SER A 163 11.13 37.78 13.72
C SER A 163 12.45 38.22 14.35
N GLY A 164 13.55 37.62 13.91
CA GLY A 164 14.91 38.10 14.14
C GLY A 164 15.61 37.50 15.36
N SER A 165 16.80 36.94 15.10
CA SER A 165 17.78 36.33 16.03
C SER A 165 17.74 34.80 16.08
N ILE A 166 18.91 34.21 15.80
CA ILE A 166 19.27 32.82 16.07
C ILE A 166 18.90 32.55 17.53
N VAL A 167 18.02 31.59 17.79
CA VAL A 167 17.53 31.31 19.14
C VAL A 167 18.53 30.36 19.80
N GLU A 168 19.24 30.87 20.80
CA GLU A 168 19.91 30.09 21.84
C GLU A 168 18.96 29.00 22.38
N GLU A 169 19.50 27.82 22.67
CA GLU A 169 18.78 26.73 23.31
C GLU A 169 18.07 27.24 24.59
N CYS A 170 16.75 27.37 24.54
CA CYS A 170 15.97 27.52 25.76
C CYS A 170 16.05 26.21 26.56
N GLN A 171 16.77 26.26 27.67
CA GLN A 171 16.69 25.31 28.78
C GLN A 171 15.23 25.10 29.22
N ASP A 172 14.95 23.88 29.67
CA ASP A 172 13.74 23.32 30.29
C ASP A 172 12.54 24.28 30.51
N GLY A 173 11.44 24.02 29.80
CA GLY A 173 10.08 24.28 30.31
C GLY A 173 9.35 25.57 29.92
N LYS A 174 9.78 26.35 28.91
CA LYS A 174 9.06 27.58 28.49
C LYS A 174 8.92 27.78 26.97
N GLY A 175 8.43 26.78 26.25
CA GLY A 175 8.02 26.90 24.84
C GLY A 175 6.52 26.68 24.66
N LEU A 176 5.87 27.49 23.81
CA LEU A 176 4.45 27.33 23.46
C LEU A 176 4.26 26.11 22.53
N GLY A 177 3.73 25.00 23.07
CA GLY A 177 3.26 23.83 22.34
C GLY A 177 4.30 22.77 21.93
N PRO A 178 3.85 21.59 21.45
CA PRO A 178 4.72 20.47 21.09
C PRO A 178 5.57 20.81 19.86
N ARG A 179 6.90 20.78 20.02
CA ARG A 179 7.86 20.97 18.92
C ARG A 179 7.95 19.67 18.09
N PRO A 180 7.78 19.71 16.76
CA PRO A 180 8.30 18.64 15.90
C PRO A 180 9.83 18.58 16.02
N SER A 181 10.42 17.41 15.76
CA SER A 181 11.88 17.23 15.86
C SER A 181 12.60 18.11 14.82
N ILE A 182 13.83 18.55 15.12
CA ILE A 182 14.61 19.46 14.26
C ILE A 182 14.80 18.91 12.82
N ALA A 183 14.69 17.60 12.62
CA ALA A 183 14.75 16.97 11.30
C ALA A 183 13.56 17.35 10.38
N ASP A 184 12.44 17.82 10.94
CA ASP A 184 11.22 18.16 10.20
C ASP A 184 11.09 19.66 9.86
N ALA A 185 12.08 20.48 10.25
CA ALA A 185 11.99 21.94 10.20
C ALA A 185 13.09 22.56 9.33
N VAL A 186 12.96 22.42 8.00
CA VAL A 186 13.73 23.25 7.05
C VAL A 186 12.80 23.76 5.95
N GLY A 187 12.64 25.09 5.85
CA GLY A 187 11.97 25.78 4.73
C GLY A 187 10.71 26.59 5.10
N GLU A 188 10.86 27.92 5.17
CA GLU A 188 9.84 28.97 5.10
C GLU A 188 8.53 28.82 5.92
N PHE A 189 8.57 29.38 7.14
CA PHE A 189 7.37 29.72 7.92
C PHE A 189 6.54 30.81 7.22
N GLN A 190 5.61 30.44 6.32
CA GLN A 190 4.53 31.33 5.90
C GLN A 190 3.16 30.64 5.88
N ARG A 191 2.29 31.12 6.77
CA ARG A 191 0.81 31.01 6.76
C ARG A 191 0.23 29.60 6.79
N PHE A 192 0.19 29.01 7.98
CA PHE A 192 -0.57 27.77 8.23
C PHE A 192 -2.06 28.04 8.51
N LYS A 193 -2.92 27.32 7.81
CA LYS A 193 -4.27 26.95 8.25
C LYS A 193 -4.17 25.46 8.62
N ASN A 194 -4.37 25.12 9.89
CA ASN A 194 -4.10 23.77 10.42
C ASN A 194 -5.40 23.03 10.69
N ILE A 195 -5.52 21.78 10.26
CA ILE A 195 -6.63 20.88 10.62
C ILE A 195 -6.20 20.00 11.77
N TYR A 196 -6.99 19.96 12.84
CA TYR A 196 -6.84 19.01 13.94
C TYR A 196 -8.04 18.07 13.99
N TRP A 197 -7.78 16.78 14.17
CA TRP A 197 -8.78 15.83 14.68
C TRP A 197 -8.49 15.64 16.16
N ILE A 198 -9.35 16.15 17.04
CA ILE A 198 -9.12 16.13 18.49
C ILE A 198 -10.07 15.13 19.12
N VAL A 199 -9.54 14.20 19.90
CA VAL A 199 -10.28 13.27 20.76
C VAL A 199 -9.98 13.65 22.20
N LEU A 200 -10.98 14.14 22.94
CA LEU A 200 -10.81 14.51 24.35
C LEU A 200 -11.05 13.27 25.23
N HIS A 201 -10.04 12.85 25.99
CA HIS A 201 -10.21 11.73 26.92
C HIS A 201 -10.74 12.23 28.26
N GLY A 202 -11.73 11.52 28.82
CA GLY A 202 -12.18 11.76 30.18
C GLY A 202 -11.06 11.49 31.19
N MET A 203 -11.12 12.16 32.34
CA MET A 203 -10.15 12.00 33.44
C MET A 203 -10.28 10.60 34.07
N ASN A 204 -9.78 9.56 33.40
CA ASN A 204 -9.44 8.28 34.00
C ASN A 204 -8.65 7.40 32.99
N PRO A 205 -7.37 7.06 33.23
CA PRO A 205 -6.53 6.34 32.27
C PRO A 205 -6.81 4.82 32.15
N LEU A 206 -7.96 4.32 32.61
CA LEU A 206 -8.22 2.87 32.70
C LEU A 206 -9.44 2.37 31.90
N GLN A 207 -10.12 3.22 31.12
CA GLN A 207 -11.30 2.79 30.35
C GLN A 207 -10.99 2.20 28.97
N SER A 208 -9.77 2.34 28.44
CA SER A 208 -9.36 1.71 27.17
C SER A 208 -9.12 0.20 27.28
N LEU A 209 -9.11 -0.37 28.50
CA LEU A 209 -8.91 -1.80 28.73
C LEU A 209 -10.23 -2.60 28.79
N PHE A 210 -11.39 -1.94 28.88
CA PHE A 210 -12.69 -2.61 29.10
C PHE A 210 -13.64 -2.60 27.91
N GLN A 211 -13.23 -2.09 26.74
CA GLN A 211 -14.04 -2.22 25.51
C GLN A 211 -13.93 -3.61 24.85
N ASN A 212 -13.07 -4.50 25.35
CA ASN A 212 -12.87 -5.85 24.80
C ASN A 212 -13.83 -6.95 25.31
N ILE A 213 -14.90 -6.61 26.05
CA ILE A 213 -15.86 -7.64 26.54
C ILE A 213 -17.27 -7.49 25.94
N ARG A 214 -17.56 -6.46 25.14
CA ARG A 214 -18.89 -6.28 24.54
C ARG A 214 -18.82 -5.85 23.09
N LYS A 215 -18.42 -6.79 22.23
CA LYS A 215 -18.78 -6.87 20.80
C LYS A 215 -18.45 -8.25 20.18
N GLN A 216 -18.48 -9.31 20.99
CA GLN A 216 -18.67 -10.66 20.46
C GLN A 216 -20.14 -10.84 20.17
N GLY A 217 -20.51 -10.65 18.92
CA GLY A 217 -21.87 -10.86 18.45
C GLY A 217 -21.81 -11.02 16.94
N MET A 218 -21.45 -12.23 16.50
CA MET A 218 -22.09 -13.01 15.43
C MET A 218 -21.21 -14.21 15.03
N SER A 219 -21.08 -15.17 15.95
CA SER A 219 -21.56 -16.53 15.70
C SER A 219 -22.37 -16.92 16.93
N SER A 220 -23.62 -17.33 16.77
CA SER A 220 -24.43 -17.90 17.86
C SER A 220 -23.85 -19.23 18.38
N LEU A 221 -22.89 -19.79 17.65
CA LEU A 221 -22.25 -21.08 17.88
C LEU A 221 -20.95 -20.92 18.67
N SER A 222 -20.74 -21.85 19.60
CA SER A 222 -19.51 -21.92 20.40
C SER A 222 -18.31 -22.35 19.54
N SER A 223 -17.09 -21.99 19.97
CA SER A 223 -15.85 -22.47 19.35
C SER A 223 -15.79 -24.02 19.27
N ALA A 224 -16.37 -24.72 20.25
CA ALA A 224 -16.50 -26.17 20.22
C ALA A 224 -17.35 -26.66 19.04
N LYS A 225 -18.49 -26.02 18.78
CA LYS A 225 -19.36 -26.38 17.66
C LYS A 225 -18.73 -26.08 16.30
N LEU A 226 -17.98 -24.99 16.19
CA LEU A 226 -17.18 -24.68 14.99
C LEU A 226 -16.08 -25.71 14.74
N SER A 227 -15.44 -26.20 15.81
CA SER A 227 -14.46 -27.29 15.71
C SER A 227 -15.11 -28.62 15.31
N GLU A 228 -16.30 -28.94 15.81
CA GLU A 228 -17.07 -30.12 15.38
C GLU A 228 -17.44 -30.03 13.89
N LEU A 229 -17.94 -28.87 13.45
CA LEU A 229 -18.24 -28.61 12.04
C LEU A 229 -17.00 -28.78 11.18
N ALA A 230 -15.86 -28.21 11.59
CA ALA A 230 -14.63 -28.36 10.85
C ALA A 230 -14.15 -29.81 10.78
N SER A 231 -14.33 -30.59 11.85
CA SER A 231 -14.05 -32.02 11.83
C SER A 231 -15.00 -32.76 10.87
N ALA A 232 -16.29 -32.43 10.86
CA ALA A 232 -17.27 -33.01 9.95
C ALA A 232 -16.93 -32.68 8.49
N THR A 233 -16.64 -31.42 8.18
CA THR A 233 -16.18 -30.96 6.86
C THR A 233 -14.88 -31.64 6.45
N SER A 234 -13.93 -31.81 7.37
CA SER A 234 -12.66 -32.49 7.09
C SER A 234 -12.78 -34.00 6.91
N SER A 235 -13.85 -34.61 7.45
CA SER A 235 -14.16 -36.03 7.29
C SER A 235 -14.89 -36.37 5.98
N LEU A 236 -15.37 -35.36 5.25
CA LEU A 236 -15.77 -35.52 3.87
C LEU A 236 -14.59 -36.08 3.04
N PRO A 237 -14.82 -36.66 1.85
CA PRO A 237 -13.77 -37.15 0.96
C PRO A 237 -12.96 -36.00 0.33
N THR A 238 -12.51 -35.05 1.16
CA THR A 238 -11.62 -33.95 0.84
C THR A 238 -10.19 -34.41 1.07
N ALA A 239 -9.30 -34.08 0.14
CA ALA A 239 -7.88 -34.36 0.30
C ALA A 239 -7.31 -33.56 1.49
N SER A 240 -6.41 -34.18 2.24
CA SER A 240 -5.49 -33.53 3.19
C SER A 240 -4.48 -32.66 2.45
N TRP A 241 -3.78 -31.78 3.18
CA TRP A 241 -2.70 -30.96 2.59
C TRP A 241 -1.53 -31.82 2.11
N GLU A 242 -1.26 -32.96 2.74
CA GLU A 242 -0.28 -33.96 2.29
C GLU A 242 -0.70 -34.57 0.94
N GLU A 243 -1.96 -34.98 0.81
CA GLU A 243 -2.49 -35.54 -0.45
C GLU A 243 -2.49 -34.49 -1.57
N ILE A 244 -2.96 -33.26 -1.30
CA ILE A 244 -2.95 -32.15 -2.28
C ILE A 244 -1.53 -31.89 -2.79
N ARG A 245 -0.54 -31.84 -1.89
CA ARG A 245 0.87 -31.66 -2.27
C ARG A 245 1.40 -32.84 -3.06
N SER A 246 1.07 -34.07 -2.68
CA SER A 246 1.44 -35.27 -3.45
C SER A 246 0.85 -35.27 -4.86
N ILE A 247 -0.42 -34.86 -5.02
CA ILE A 247 -1.07 -34.77 -6.33
C ILE A 247 -0.41 -33.66 -7.15
N LEU A 248 -0.17 -32.49 -6.56
CA LEU A 248 0.55 -31.40 -7.20
C LEU A 248 1.92 -31.87 -7.71
N GLU A 249 2.73 -32.52 -6.87
CA GLU A 249 4.05 -33.05 -7.23
C GLU A 249 3.99 -34.08 -8.37
N SER A 250 2.92 -34.89 -8.42
CA SER A 250 2.69 -35.85 -9.51
C SER A 250 2.34 -35.19 -10.85
N LYS A 251 1.73 -34.00 -10.82
CA LYS A 251 1.31 -33.23 -12.01
C LYS A 251 2.33 -32.17 -12.42
N GLN A 252 3.30 -31.86 -11.56
CA GLN A 252 4.33 -30.84 -11.84
C GLN A 252 5.36 -31.32 -12.87
N THR A 253 5.74 -30.42 -13.77
CA THR A 253 6.82 -30.67 -14.73
C THR A 253 8.20 -30.63 -14.07
N SER A 254 9.24 -31.07 -14.79
CA SER A 254 10.64 -30.93 -14.37
C SER A 254 11.02 -29.46 -14.15
N GLU A 255 10.55 -28.58 -15.04
CA GLU A 255 10.87 -27.15 -15.04
C GLU A 255 10.23 -26.44 -13.85
N GLU A 256 8.97 -26.77 -13.52
CA GLU A 256 8.27 -26.24 -12.35
C GLU A 256 9.00 -26.61 -11.05
N ARG A 257 9.42 -27.87 -10.90
CA ARG A 257 10.18 -28.32 -9.74
C ARG A 257 11.57 -27.69 -9.68
N GLN A 258 12.25 -27.59 -10.81
CA GLN A 258 13.57 -26.96 -10.90
C GLN A 258 13.51 -25.48 -10.53
N PHE A 259 12.48 -24.75 -10.98
CA PHE A 259 12.26 -23.35 -10.61
C PHE A 259 12.21 -23.17 -9.08
N ARG A 260 11.48 -24.04 -8.38
CA ARG A 260 11.34 -23.95 -6.92
C ARG A 260 12.61 -24.34 -6.17
N ASN A 261 13.33 -25.35 -6.64
CA ASN A 261 14.63 -25.71 -6.09
C ASN A 261 15.68 -24.60 -6.29
N ASN A 262 15.56 -23.84 -7.37
CA ASN A 262 16.47 -22.75 -7.70
C ASN A 262 16.13 -21.43 -7.01
N LEU A 263 14.89 -21.23 -6.59
CA LEU A 263 14.42 -20.01 -5.94
C LEU A 263 15.28 -19.59 -4.72
N PRO A 264 15.59 -20.44 -3.72
CA PRO A 264 16.46 -20.02 -2.62
C PRO A 264 17.91 -19.78 -3.05
N ARG A 265 18.36 -20.41 -4.15
CA ARG A 265 19.70 -20.25 -4.73
C ARG A 265 19.83 -18.97 -5.57
N GLY A 266 18.71 -18.37 -5.99
CA GLY A 266 18.69 -17.16 -6.80
C GLY A 266 19.03 -17.35 -8.28
N VAL A 267 19.07 -18.59 -8.78
CA VAL A 267 19.47 -18.94 -10.16
C VAL A 267 18.26 -19.21 -11.05
N GLY A 268 18.41 -19.06 -12.38
CA GLY A 268 17.35 -19.35 -13.34
C GLY A 268 16.32 -18.22 -13.49
N VAL A 269 15.04 -18.58 -13.61
CA VAL A 269 13.93 -17.64 -13.87
C VAL A 269 13.70 -16.72 -12.67
N GLY A 270 13.48 -15.43 -12.93
CA GLY A 270 13.23 -14.43 -11.90
C GLY A 270 11.91 -14.66 -11.13
N SER A 271 11.85 -14.15 -9.90
CA SER A 271 10.65 -14.22 -9.04
C SER A 271 10.64 -13.09 -8.01
N PRO A 272 9.46 -12.51 -7.68
CA PRO A 272 9.32 -11.59 -6.54
C PRO A 272 9.60 -12.24 -5.19
N LEU A 273 9.70 -13.56 -5.14
CA LEU A 273 9.99 -14.32 -3.92
C LEU A 273 11.49 -14.44 -3.63
N HIS A 274 12.36 -14.07 -4.59
CA HIS A 274 13.80 -14.07 -4.37
C HIS A 274 14.21 -13.20 -3.18
N ARG A 275 15.18 -13.72 -2.41
CA ARG A 275 15.97 -12.96 -1.42
C ARG A 275 17.40 -12.73 -1.88
N LEU A 276 17.85 -13.57 -2.82
CA LEU A 276 19.12 -13.52 -3.49
C LEU A 276 18.86 -13.75 -4.97
N ARG A 277 19.57 -13.03 -5.83
CA ARG A 277 19.52 -13.20 -7.28
C ARG A 277 20.95 -13.32 -7.82
N LEU A 278 21.28 -14.51 -8.29
CA LEU A 278 22.57 -14.85 -8.90
C LEU A 278 22.49 -15.03 -10.41
N PHE A 279 21.28 -15.20 -10.97
CA PHE A 279 21.02 -15.48 -12.40
C PHE A 279 21.51 -16.86 -12.85
N GLU A 280 22.78 -17.18 -12.65
CA GLU A 280 23.47 -18.37 -13.16
C GLU A 280 24.26 -19.06 -12.06
N GLU A 281 24.47 -20.37 -12.18
CA GLU A 281 25.16 -21.17 -11.16
C GLU A 281 26.64 -20.81 -11.00
N GLY A 282 27.25 -20.18 -12.01
CA GLY A 282 28.63 -19.72 -11.95
C GLY A 282 28.82 -18.49 -11.06
N ASN A 283 27.77 -17.72 -10.79
CA ASN A 283 27.83 -16.56 -9.91
C ASN A 283 27.77 -17.02 -8.45
N ARG A 284 28.60 -16.42 -7.61
CA ARG A 284 28.70 -16.79 -6.19
C ARG A 284 28.12 -15.70 -5.30
N GLU A 285 27.52 -16.12 -4.20
CA GLU A 285 26.88 -15.20 -3.27
C GLU A 285 27.88 -14.20 -2.66
N GLU A 286 29.10 -14.64 -2.36
CA GLU A 286 30.18 -13.79 -1.84
C GLU A 286 30.58 -12.64 -2.77
N ASP A 287 30.35 -12.79 -4.09
CA ASP A 287 30.70 -11.78 -5.10
C ASP A 287 29.56 -10.75 -5.31
N VAL A 288 28.42 -10.92 -4.64
CA VAL A 288 27.27 -10.02 -4.77
C VAL A 288 27.56 -8.68 -4.09
N ARG A 289 27.66 -7.64 -4.92
CA ARG A 289 28.01 -6.26 -4.56
C ARG A 289 26.81 -5.34 -4.25
N VAL A 290 25.59 -5.79 -4.54
CA VAL A 290 24.36 -4.99 -4.40
C VAL A 290 23.41 -5.61 -3.37
N THR A 291 22.90 -4.79 -2.46
CA THR A 291 21.75 -5.11 -1.61
C THR A 291 20.65 -4.09 -1.85
N LEU A 292 19.51 -4.52 -2.37
CA LEU A 292 18.33 -3.71 -2.62
C LEU A 292 17.32 -3.83 -1.48
N PHE A 293 17.02 -2.71 -0.83
CA PHE A 293 15.90 -2.58 0.10
C PHE A 293 14.68 -2.09 -0.68
N ARG A 294 13.75 -2.99 -0.96
CA ARG A 294 12.54 -2.70 -1.73
C ARG A 294 11.27 -3.09 -0.97
N ASP A 295 10.13 -2.67 -1.51
CA ASP A 295 8.86 -2.89 -0.85
C ASP A 295 8.46 -4.38 -0.79
N SER A 296 7.86 -4.81 0.33
CA SER A 296 7.38 -6.19 0.52
C SER A 296 6.29 -6.58 -0.49
N ALA A 297 5.54 -5.61 -0.99
CA ALA A 297 4.33 -5.85 -1.77
C ALA A 297 4.53 -5.87 -3.30
N SER A 298 5.66 -5.39 -3.82
CA SER A 298 5.91 -5.19 -5.26
C SER A 298 5.03 -4.13 -5.93
N TRP A 299 4.58 -3.14 -5.16
CA TRP A 299 3.66 -2.09 -5.56
C TRP A 299 4.31 -0.71 -5.66
N CYS A 300 5.51 -0.52 -5.09
CA CYS A 300 6.18 0.78 -5.15
C CYS A 300 6.76 1.03 -6.56
N PRO A 301 6.35 2.10 -7.28
CA PRO A 301 6.87 2.38 -8.62
C PRO A 301 8.37 2.67 -8.62
N TYR A 302 8.87 3.31 -7.57
CA TYR A 302 10.29 3.62 -7.43
C TYR A 302 11.14 2.36 -7.20
N CYS A 303 10.60 1.36 -6.50
CA CYS A 303 11.27 0.07 -6.33
C CYS A 303 11.24 -0.73 -7.64
N GLN A 304 10.12 -0.69 -8.37
CA GLN A 304 9.95 -1.41 -9.63
C GLN A 304 11.02 -1.04 -10.65
N LYS A 305 11.29 0.25 -10.89
CA LYS A 305 12.32 0.65 -11.87
C LYS A 305 13.73 0.20 -11.50
N VAL A 306 14.11 0.27 -10.22
CA VAL A 306 15.43 -0.22 -9.76
C VAL A 306 15.52 -1.74 -9.92
N TRP A 307 14.46 -2.45 -9.53
CA TRP A 307 14.40 -3.90 -9.63
C TRP A 307 14.46 -4.37 -11.09
N MET A 308 13.72 -3.72 -11.97
CA MET A 308 13.75 -3.98 -13.40
C MET A 308 15.14 -3.72 -14.00
N THR A 309 15.81 -2.63 -13.62
CA THR A 309 17.18 -2.34 -14.06
C THR A 309 18.17 -3.43 -13.64
N LEU A 310 18.12 -3.91 -12.39
CA LEU A 310 18.99 -4.99 -11.92
C LEU A 310 18.79 -6.28 -12.72
N GLU A 311 17.54 -6.65 -12.98
CA GLU A 311 17.20 -7.83 -13.78
C GLU A 311 17.58 -7.67 -15.26
N GLN A 312 17.40 -6.47 -15.82
CA GLN A 312 17.75 -6.16 -17.20
C GLN A 312 19.27 -6.22 -17.44
N LYS A 313 20.05 -5.70 -16.49
CA LYS A 313 21.52 -5.71 -16.54
C LYS A 313 22.13 -7.02 -16.02
N ARG A 314 21.29 -7.96 -15.54
CA ARG A 314 21.70 -9.22 -14.91
C ARG A 314 22.72 -9.06 -13.78
N ILE A 315 22.66 -7.95 -13.02
CA ILE A 315 23.59 -7.69 -11.91
C ILE A 315 23.17 -8.53 -10.71
N PRO A 316 24.02 -9.42 -10.15
CA PRO A 316 23.67 -10.18 -8.95
C PRO A 316 23.39 -9.28 -7.74
N TYR A 317 22.33 -9.57 -6.98
CA TYR A 317 21.88 -8.72 -5.86
C TYR A 317 21.16 -9.49 -4.75
N ARG A 318 21.19 -8.92 -3.53
CA ARG A 318 20.36 -9.33 -2.40
C ARG A 318 19.13 -8.45 -2.27
N ILE A 319 18.07 -8.99 -1.67
CA ILE A 319 16.78 -8.30 -1.50
C ILE A 319 16.38 -8.28 -0.03
N GLU A 320 16.29 -7.09 0.52
CA GLU A 320 15.66 -6.81 1.81
C GLU A 320 14.26 -6.23 1.58
N LYS A 321 13.24 -6.89 2.13
CA LYS A 321 11.83 -6.49 1.99
C LYS A 321 11.43 -5.59 3.14
N ILE A 322 11.00 -4.37 2.81
CA ILE A 322 10.60 -3.33 3.75
C ILE A 322 9.13 -2.97 3.49
N ASN A 323 8.33 -2.89 4.54
CA ASN A 323 6.94 -2.48 4.37
C ASN A 323 6.85 -1.03 3.85
N MET A 324 5.86 -0.77 3.01
CA MET A 324 5.47 0.59 2.67
C MET A 324 4.78 1.24 3.87
N ARG A 325 4.93 2.57 4.02
CA ARG A 325 4.43 3.31 5.20
C ARG A 325 2.92 3.12 5.42
N CYS A 326 2.14 3.01 4.36
CA CYS A 326 0.70 2.77 4.41
C CYS A 326 0.29 1.32 4.71
N TYR A 327 1.24 0.39 4.86
CA TYR A 327 0.97 -1.05 5.00
C TYR A 327 1.66 -1.70 6.21
N GLY A 328 2.26 -0.90 7.09
CA GLY A 328 2.82 -1.38 8.37
C GLY A 328 4.17 -0.75 8.71
N ASP A 329 4.67 -1.15 9.87
CA ASP A 329 5.90 -0.60 10.42
C ASP A 329 7.14 -0.99 9.62
N LYS A 330 8.14 -0.11 9.67
CA LYS A 330 9.46 -0.32 9.08
C LYS A 330 10.45 -0.69 10.18
N PRO A 331 11.36 -1.66 9.96
CA PRO A 331 12.40 -1.99 10.92
C PRO A 331 13.22 -0.77 11.34
N SER A 332 13.54 -0.67 12.63
CA SER A 332 14.32 0.48 13.16
C SER A 332 15.72 0.56 12.56
N SER A 333 16.31 -0.58 12.17
CA SER A 333 17.55 -0.64 11.40
C SER A 333 17.43 0.08 10.06
N PHE A 334 16.31 -0.13 9.36
CA PHE A 334 16.05 0.54 8.09
C PHE A 334 15.80 2.04 8.28
N THR A 335 15.06 2.47 9.29
CA THR A 335 14.78 3.91 9.49
C THR A 335 16.00 4.68 10.01
N ARG A 336 16.91 4.03 10.76
CA ARG A 336 18.23 4.62 11.07
C ARG A 336 19.06 4.80 9.81
N MET A 337 19.02 3.81 8.91
CA MET A 337 19.65 3.95 7.61
C MET A 337 18.96 5.07 6.86
N GLN A 338 17.65 5.04 6.63
CA GLN A 338 16.83 6.00 5.88
C GLN A 338 15.78 6.69 6.76
N PRO A 339 16.11 7.85 7.36
CA PRO A 339 15.21 8.57 8.28
C PRO A 339 13.86 8.94 7.68
N SER A 340 13.80 9.24 6.38
CA SER A 340 12.53 9.49 5.69
C SER A 340 11.63 8.25 5.59
N GLY A 341 12.18 7.06 5.80
CA GLY A 341 11.53 5.78 5.56
C GLY A 341 11.22 5.51 4.08
N ALA A 342 11.69 6.35 3.16
CA ALA A 342 11.45 6.17 1.72
C ALA A 342 12.16 4.91 1.19
N ILE A 343 11.59 4.31 0.16
CA ILE A 343 12.15 3.16 -0.55
C ILE A 343 12.07 3.45 -2.06
N PRO A 344 12.97 2.90 -2.88
CA PRO A 344 14.04 1.95 -2.52
C PRO A 344 15.24 2.62 -1.86
N VAL A 345 16.06 1.81 -1.20
CA VAL A 345 17.45 2.11 -0.83
C VAL A 345 18.31 1.01 -1.41
N ALA A 346 19.51 1.31 -1.91
CA ALA A 346 20.47 0.29 -2.31
C ALA A 346 21.81 0.52 -1.62
N ILE A 347 22.47 -0.57 -1.24
CA ILE A 347 23.88 -0.56 -0.88
C ILE A 347 24.63 -1.16 -2.06
N ILE A 348 25.55 -0.40 -2.66
CA ILE A 348 26.35 -0.81 -3.81
C ILE A 348 27.81 -0.60 -3.44
N ASP A 349 28.61 -1.66 -3.39
CA ASP A 349 30.02 -1.61 -2.92
C ASP A 349 30.20 -1.00 -1.52
N GLY A 350 29.22 -1.21 -0.65
CA GLY A 350 29.20 -0.63 0.70
C GLY A 350 28.73 0.82 0.76
N GLU A 351 28.45 1.48 -0.37
CA GLU A 351 27.91 2.84 -0.42
C GLU A 351 26.38 2.84 -0.47
N THR A 352 25.75 3.69 0.36
CA THR A 352 24.29 3.75 0.50
C THR A 352 23.67 4.82 -0.40
N TYR A 353 22.82 4.39 -1.33
CA TYR A 353 22.04 5.23 -2.23
C TYR A 353 20.57 5.23 -1.85
N ARG A 354 19.97 6.42 -1.76
CA ARG A 354 18.66 6.64 -1.11
C ARG A 354 17.55 7.08 -2.04
N GLN A 355 17.90 7.43 -3.28
CA GLN A 355 16.97 7.86 -4.31
C GLN A 355 17.04 6.88 -5.47
N SER A 356 15.87 6.54 -6.00
CA SER A 356 15.75 5.54 -7.06
C SER A 356 16.51 5.89 -8.34
N ASN A 357 16.59 7.18 -8.72
CA ASN A 357 17.38 7.61 -9.88
C ASN A 357 18.88 7.45 -9.62
N ASP A 358 19.37 7.91 -8.47
CA ASP A 358 20.78 7.80 -8.09
C ASP A 358 21.23 6.34 -8.03
N ILE A 359 20.37 5.44 -7.56
CA ILE A 359 20.63 4.00 -7.57
C ILE A 359 20.83 3.51 -9.00
N ILE A 360 19.93 3.85 -9.92
CA ILE A 360 20.04 3.42 -11.33
C ILE A 360 21.32 3.97 -11.98
N PHE A 361 21.64 5.24 -11.76
CA PHE A 361 22.87 5.83 -12.28
C PHE A 361 24.13 5.18 -11.67
N ALA A 362 24.13 4.88 -10.38
CA ALA A 362 25.24 4.18 -9.73
C ALA A 362 25.41 2.74 -10.24
N LEU A 363 24.32 2.02 -10.52
CA LEU A 363 24.38 0.69 -11.11
C LEU A 363 24.98 0.71 -12.51
N GLU A 364 24.70 1.74 -13.29
CA GLU A 364 25.25 1.89 -14.64
C GLU A 364 26.72 2.30 -14.64
N ASP A 365 27.14 3.15 -13.69
CA ASP A 365 28.54 3.55 -13.51
C ASP A 365 29.41 2.38 -13.00
N LYS A 366 28.95 1.67 -11.96
CA LYS A 366 29.72 0.61 -11.29
C LYS A 366 29.67 -0.76 -11.97
N PHE A 367 28.74 -0.96 -12.92
CA PHE A 367 28.58 -2.20 -13.71
C PHE A 367 28.46 -1.87 -15.22
N PRO A 368 29.57 -1.50 -15.88
CA PRO A 368 29.57 -1.02 -17.26
C PRO A 368 29.48 -2.13 -18.32
N GLU A 369 29.60 -3.40 -17.94
CA GLU A 369 29.64 -4.52 -18.90
C GLU A 369 28.30 -4.75 -19.60
N GLU A 370 27.18 -4.36 -18.98
CA GLU A 370 25.81 -4.58 -19.46
C GLU A 370 25.01 -3.28 -19.46
N GLN A 371 25.44 -2.25 -20.20
CA GLN A 371 24.80 -0.92 -20.20
C GLN A 371 23.43 -0.90 -20.85
N MET A 372 22.43 -0.31 -20.15
CA MET A 372 21.22 0.15 -20.82
C MET A 372 21.54 1.37 -21.69
N VAL A 373 20.71 1.65 -22.69
CA VAL A 373 20.91 2.83 -23.52
C VAL A 373 20.76 4.10 -22.67
N TYR A 374 21.78 4.98 -22.71
CA TYR A 374 21.74 6.31 -22.07
C TYR A 374 21.34 7.41 -23.05
N GLY A 375 21.78 7.29 -24.31
CA GLY A 375 21.64 8.34 -25.31
C GLY A 375 22.42 9.62 -24.97
N ASP A 376 22.07 10.71 -25.65
CA ASP A 376 22.60 12.04 -25.35
C ASP A 376 22.08 12.54 -23.98
N PRO A 377 22.96 13.06 -23.08
CA PRO A 377 22.54 13.49 -21.74
C PRO A 377 21.50 14.62 -21.73
N ASN A 378 21.54 15.55 -22.69
CA ASN A 378 20.53 16.61 -22.77
C ASN A 378 19.18 16.01 -23.15
N ARG A 379 19.19 15.13 -24.14
CA ARG A 379 18.00 14.41 -24.59
C ARG A 379 17.37 13.56 -23.47
N MET A 380 18.20 12.86 -22.69
CA MET A 380 17.73 12.12 -21.52
C MET A 380 17.04 13.05 -20.52
N ARG A 381 17.67 14.20 -20.17
CA ARG A 381 17.06 15.18 -19.26
C ARG A 381 15.72 15.72 -19.77
N GLU A 382 15.60 16.01 -21.07
CA GLU A 382 14.34 16.45 -21.68
C GLU A 382 13.24 15.41 -21.49
N LEU A 383 13.54 14.13 -21.76
CA LEU A 383 12.59 13.03 -21.63
C LEU A 383 12.20 12.77 -20.16
N LEU A 384 13.14 12.83 -19.23
CA LEU A 384 12.84 12.72 -17.79
C LEU A 384 12.02 13.92 -17.28
N GLY A 385 12.24 15.11 -17.82
CA GLY A 385 11.39 16.27 -17.57
C GLY A 385 9.95 16.05 -18.05
N LEU A 386 9.79 15.45 -19.24
CA LEU A 386 8.48 15.09 -19.78
C LEU A 386 7.79 14.00 -18.93
N GLU A 387 8.54 13.02 -18.44
CA GLU A 387 8.07 11.99 -17.51
C GLU A 387 7.48 12.61 -16.24
N ARG A 388 8.18 13.58 -15.63
CA ARG A 388 7.69 14.30 -14.44
C ARG A 388 6.50 15.21 -14.72
N LYS A 389 6.44 15.80 -15.90
CA LYS A 389 5.28 16.57 -16.36
C LYS A 389 4.05 15.67 -16.50
N LEU A 390 4.20 14.49 -17.12
CA LEU A 390 3.12 13.50 -17.26
C LEU A 390 2.65 12.98 -15.91
N PHE A 391 3.58 12.63 -15.01
CA PHE A 391 3.26 12.23 -13.65
C PHE A 391 2.44 13.29 -12.93
N SER A 392 2.83 14.56 -13.06
CA SER A 392 2.11 15.67 -12.42
C SER A 392 0.69 15.81 -12.96
N SER A 393 0.49 15.84 -14.28
CA SER A 393 -0.84 15.97 -14.88
C SER A 393 -1.75 14.78 -14.57
N TRP A 394 -1.20 13.56 -14.58
CA TRP A 394 -1.89 12.34 -14.12
C TRP A 394 -2.34 12.48 -12.67
N MET A 395 -1.42 12.83 -11.77
CA MET A 395 -1.70 12.97 -10.34
C MET A 395 -2.80 13.99 -10.07
N TYR A 396 -2.79 15.12 -10.77
CA TYR A 396 -3.83 16.12 -10.62
C TYR A 396 -5.20 15.63 -11.06
N TRP A 397 -5.28 14.99 -12.23
CA TRP A 397 -6.56 14.51 -12.72
C TRP A 397 -7.07 13.33 -11.91
N LEU A 398 -6.22 12.34 -11.61
CA LEU A 398 -6.59 11.13 -10.85
C LEU A 398 -7.19 11.47 -9.48
N THR A 399 -6.66 12.48 -8.80
CA THR A 399 -7.03 12.81 -7.41
C THR A 399 -8.08 13.91 -7.29
N SER A 400 -8.61 14.43 -8.42
CA SER A 400 -9.58 15.53 -8.42
C SER A 400 -10.72 15.31 -9.42
N PHE A 401 -11.86 15.96 -9.19
CA PHE A 401 -12.95 16.05 -10.17
C PHE A 401 -12.60 17.09 -11.24
N ASP A 402 -12.68 16.70 -12.50
CA ASP A 402 -12.44 17.63 -13.60
C ASP A 402 -13.69 18.42 -13.98
N ARG A 403 -13.99 19.46 -13.20
CA ARG A 403 -15.24 20.25 -13.36
C ARG A 403 -15.37 20.94 -14.72
N ASN A 404 -14.25 21.32 -15.34
CA ASN A 404 -14.23 22.16 -16.54
C ASN A 404 -13.51 21.50 -17.72
N GLY A 405 -13.11 20.23 -17.62
CA GLY A 405 -12.34 19.51 -18.67
C GLY A 405 -10.84 19.82 -18.72
N GLY A 406 -10.36 20.82 -17.98
CA GLY A 406 -8.98 21.29 -18.07
C GLY A 406 -7.94 20.29 -17.52
N LEU A 407 -8.31 19.45 -16.55
CA LEU A 407 -7.38 18.43 -16.02
C LEU A 407 -7.17 17.31 -17.04
N LYS A 408 -8.28 16.83 -17.64
CA LYS A 408 -8.28 15.85 -18.73
C LYS A 408 -7.50 16.38 -19.93
N GLU A 409 -7.79 17.59 -20.40
CA GLU A 409 -7.08 18.22 -21.51
C GLU A 409 -5.58 18.36 -21.24
N GLY A 410 -5.20 18.77 -20.03
CA GLY A 410 -3.80 18.89 -19.63
C GLY A 410 -3.06 17.54 -19.61
N PHE A 411 -3.72 16.49 -19.11
CA PHE A 411 -3.17 15.14 -19.14
C PHE A 411 -3.03 14.62 -20.57
N ILE A 412 -4.09 14.67 -21.38
CA ILE A 412 -4.08 14.22 -22.79
C ILE A 412 -3.02 14.97 -23.57
N SER A 413 -2.92 16.30 -23.41
CA SER A 413 -1.91 17.11 -24.08
C SER A 413 -0.48 16.63 -23.76
N THR A 414 -0.22 16.33 -22.49
CA THR A 414 1.10 15.83 -22.05
C THR A 414 1.36 14.40 -22.55
N LEU A 415 0.35 13.52 -22.53
CA LEU A 415 0.47 12.17 -23.09
C LEU A 415 0.70 12.19 -24.60
N MET A 416 0.09 13.14 -25.32
CA MET A 416 0.36 13.39 -26.74
C MET A 416 1.78 13.92 -27.00
N GLU A 417 2.40 14.61 -26.05
CA GLU A 417 3.84 14.93 -26.15
C GLU A 417 4.67 13.64 -26.07
N VAL A 418 4.37 12.74 -25.14
CA VAL A 418 5.04 11.42 -25.03
C VAL A 418 4.87 10.60 -26.31
N GLU A 419 3.64 10.55 -26.83
CA GLU A 419 3.31 9.89 -28.10
C GLU A 419 4.19 10.41 -29.26
N ARG A 420 4.36 11.74 -29.37
CA ARG A 420 5.23 12.35 -30.39
C ARG A 420 6.71 12.03 -30.17
N GLU A 421 7.18 11.95 -28.93
CA GLU A 421 8.57 11.58 -28.66
C GLU A 421 8.86 10.12 -29.03
N LEU A 422 7.93 9.20 -28.74
CA LEU A 422 8.01 7.81 -29.20
C LEU A 422 7.87 7.69 -30.73
N GLN A 423 7.11 8.57 -31.37
CA GLN A 423 7.04 8.66 -32.82
C GLN A 423 8.35 9.08 -33.48
N LYS A 424 9.09 9.99 -32.84
CA LYS A 424 10.39 10.45 -33.33
C LYS A 424 11.52 9.43 -33.10
N ALA A 425 11.34 8.50 -32.15
CA ALA A 425 12.35 7.52 -31.81
C ALA A 425 12.72 6.69 -33.05
N LYS A 426 14.03 6.59 -33.33
CA LYS A 426 14.54 5.80 -34.44
C LYS A 426 14.62 4.33 -34.01
N GLY A 427 13.54 3.59 -34.24
CA GLY A 427 13.42 2.20 -33.85
C GLY A 427 11.96 1.80 -33.62
N ASN A 428 11.72 0.51 -33.41
CA ASN A 428 10.37 -0.05 -33.32
C ASN A 428 9.88 -0.34 -31.90
N GLY A 429 10.44 0.29 -30.85
CA GLY A 429 9.99 -0.04 -29.48
C GLY A 429 10.20 1.00 -28.37
N PHE A 430 11.35 1.67 -28.29
CA PHE A 430 11.77 2.39 -27.07
C PHE A 430 12.09 3.87 -27.30
N PHE A 431 12.15 4.67 -26.23
CA PHE A 431 12.37 6.13 -26.34
C PHE A 431 13.67 6.53 -27.05
N LEU A 432 14.73 5.72 -26.89
CA LEU A 432 16.06 6.00 -27.42
C LEU A 432 16.50 4.99 -28.50
N GLY A 433 15.56 4.25 -29.08
CA GLY A 433 15.79 3.39 -30.26
C GLY A 433 15.19 1.99 -30.13
N ASP A 434 15.92 0.98 -30.60
CA ASP A 434 15.46 -0.42 -30.62
C ASP A 434 15.78 -1.21 -29.34
N LYS A 435 16.58 -0.64 -28.44
CA LYS A 435 16.95 -1.28 -27.16
C LYS A 435 16.39 -0.48 -26.00
N VAL A 436 16.02 -1.20 -24.93
CA VAL A 436 15.56 -0.60 -23.67
C VAL A 436 16.63 0.35 -23.12
N SER A 437 16.17 1.51 -22.67
CA SER A 437 17.00 2.59 -22.14
C SER A 437 16.70 2.87 -20.67
N VAL A 438 17.58 3.65 -20.03
CA VAL A 438 17.32 4.19 -18.68
C VAL A 438 16.02 5.01 -18.69
N VAL A 439 15.71 5.72 -19.78
CA VAL A 439 14.47 6.49 -19.92
C VAL A 439 13.24 5.57 -19.87
N ASP A 440 13.26 4.45 -20.61
CA ASP A 440 12.16 3.49 -20.59
C ASP A 440 11.93 2.94 -19.17
N ALA A 441 13.02 2.64 -18.45
CA ALA A 441 12.93 2.20 -17.06
C ALA A 441 12.33 3.24 -16.10
N MET A 442 12.53 4.54 -16.37
CA MET A 442 11.92 5.60 -15.58
C MET A 442 10.44 5.80 -15.90
N PHE A 443 10.04 5.68 -17.17
CA PHE A 443 8.65 5.80 -17.59
C PHE A 443 7.80 4.59 -17.17
N ALA A 444 8.39 3.40 -17.16
CA ALA A 444 7.61 2.16 -17.13
C ALA A 444 6.66 2.01 -15.94
N PRO A 445 7.10 2.20 -14.68
CA PRO A 445 6.20 2.05 -13.54
C PRO A 445 5.02 3.04 -13.56
N PHE A 446 5.21 4.24 -14.12
CA PHE A 446 4.20 5.28 -14.11
C PHE A 446 3.21 5.13 -15.27
N LEU A 447 3.67 4.83 -16.49
CA LEU A 447 2.77 4.55 -17.61
C LEU A 447 1.90 3.32 -17.33
N GLU A 448 2.44 2.28 -16.72
CA GLU A 448 1.70 1.09 -16.29
C GLU A 448 0.57 1.44 -15.32
N ARG A 449 0.88 2.22 -14.27
CA ARG A 449 -0.12 2.69 -13.29
C ARG A 449 -1.14 3.65 -13.90
N MET A 450 -0.73 4.49 -14.84
CA MET A 450 -1.63 5.37 -15.58
C MET A 450 -2.62 4.56 -16.42
N ALA A 451 -2.14 3.52 -17.13
CA ALA A 451 -3.00 2.67 -17.96
C ALA A 451 -4.11 2.00 -17.13
N ALA A 452 -3.77 1.49 -15.95
CA ALA A 452 -4.74 0.90 -15.03
C ALA A 452 -5.68 1.95 -14.41
N SER A 453 -5.10 2.96 -13.76
CA SER A 453 -5.87 3.92 -12.94
C SER A 453 -6.74 4.88 -13.74
N MET A 454 -6.29 5.32 -14.92
CA MET A 454 -7.10 6.18 -15.78
C MET A 454 -8.30 5.42 -16.36
N LEU A 455 -8.14 4.13 -16.65
CA LEU A 455 -9.26 3.30 -17.06
C LEU A 455 -10.26 3.12 -15.92
N TYR A 456 -9.77 2.74 -14.73
CA TYR A 456 -10.60 2.42 -13.57
C TYR A 456 -11.32 3.62 -12.95
N PHE A 457 -10.63 4.76 -12.78
CA PHE A 457 -11.21 5.94 -12.12
C PHE A 457 -11.81 6.93 -13.13
N LYS A 458 -11.25 7.04 -14.34
CA LYS A 458 -11.63 8.10 -15.29
C LYS A 458 -12.34 7.57 -16.54
N GLY A 459 -12.43 6.25 -16.71
CA GLY A 459 -12.93 5.65 -17.95
C GLY A 459 -12.09 6.01 -19.18
N PHE A 460 -10.82 6.39 -18.98
CA PHE A 460 -9.92 6.84 -20.02
C PHE A 460 -8.90 5.76 -20.35
N GLN A 461 -8.98 5.23 -21.57
CA GLN A 461 -8.16 4.11 -22.02
C GLN A 461 -6.89 4.59 -22.73
N ILE A 462 -5.73 4.20 -22.21
CA ILE A 462 -4.41 4.49 -22.81
C ILE A 462 -3.93 3.30 -23.65
N ARG A 463 -4.09 2.10 -23.08
CA ARG A 463 -3.63 0.83 -23.65
C ARG A 463 -4.83 0.02 -24.12
N VAL A 464 -4.76 -0.45 -25.37
CA VAL A 464 -5.81 -1.22 -26.06
C VAL A 464 -5.26 -2.57 -26.53
N ALA A 465 -6.13 -3.50 -26.91
CA ALA A 465 -5.71 -4.79 -27.49
C ALA A 465 -5.15 -4.61 -28.92
N PRO A 466 -4.36 -5.56 -29.47
CA PRO A 466 -3.80 -5.41 -30.80
C PRO A 466 -4.89 -5.34 -31.85
N GLY A 467 -4.72 -4.44 -32.81
CA GLY A 467 -5.70 -4.21 -33.87
C GLY A 467 -6.85 -3.29 -33.47
N GLU A 468 -7.01 -2.93 -32.19
CA GLU A 468 -7.95 -1.89 -31.77
C GLU A 468 -7.41 -0.50 -32.12
N GLN A 469 -8.31 0.41 -32.49
CA GLN A 469 -7.97 1.79 -32.80
C GLN A 469 -7.67 2.56 -31.50
N THR A 470 -6.61 3.36 -31.52
CA THR A 470 -6.19 4.19 -30.39
C THR A 470 -5.60 5.50 -30.90
N ASP A 471 -5.74 6.56 -30.10
CA ASP A 471 -5.06 7.84 -30.31
C ASP A 471 -3.58 7.79 -29.91
N PHE A 472 -3.14 6.69 -29.28
CA PHE A 472 -1.79 6.51 -28.76
C PHE A 472 -1.05 5.28 -29.34
N PRO A 473 -0.98 5.09 -30.67
CA PRO A 473 -0.35 3.91 -31.27
C PRO A 473 1.15 3.74 -30.93
N PHE A 474 1.89 4.81 -30.68
CA PHE A 474 3.31 4.77 -30.35
C PHE A 474 3.53 4.39 -28.87
N VAL A 475 2.70 4.88 -27.94
CA VAL A 475 2.66 4.40 -26.55
C VAL A 475 2.25 2.92 -26.49
N ASN A 476 1.29 2.48 -27.30
CA ASN A 476 0.89 1.07 -27.35
C ASN A 476 2.02 0.18 -27.87
N ARG A 477 2.74 0.61 -28.92
CA ARG A 477 3.94 -0.10 -29.39
C ARG A 477 5.04 -0.15 -28.33
N TRP A 478 5.20 0.93 -27.55
CA TRP A 478 6.14 0.93 -26.43
C TRP A 478 5.74 -0.09 -25.36
N PHE A 479 4.45 -0.23 -25.04
CA PHE A 479 3.98 -1.31 -24.17
C PHE A 479 4.27 -2.70 -24.78
N ASP A 480 4.00 -2.90 -26.08
CA ASP A 480 4.31 -4.16 -26.76
C ASP A 480 5.81 -4.51 -26.62
N ALA A 481 6.69 -3.53 -26.84
CA ALA A 481 8.14 -3.70 -26.71
C ALA A 481 8.56 -4.00 -25.28
N MET A 482 8.05 -3.26 -24.29
CA MET A 482 8.32 -3.51 -22.87
C MET A 482 7.86 -4.90 -22.44
N GLU A 483 6.71 -5.36 -22.94
CA GLU A 483 6.14 -6.68 -22.63
C GLU A 483 6.97 -7.84 -23.20
N THR A 484 7.89 -7.59 -24.14
CA THR A 484 8.88 -8.60 -24.56
C THR A 484 10.03 -8.80 -23.56
N LEU A 485 10.21 -7.87 -22.60
CA LEU A 485 11.33 -7.90 -21.67
C LEU A 485 11.01 -8.80 -20.47
N PRO A 486 11.80 -9.86 -20.19
CA PRO A 486 11.60 -10.69 -19.00
C PRO A 486 11.69 -9.90 -17.69
N SER A 487 12.54 -8.86 -17.66
CA SER A 487 12.70 -7.95 -16.53
C SER A 487 11.42 -7.13 -16.25
N TYR A 488 10.72 -6.68 -17.28
CA TYR A 488 9.45 -5.98 -17.13
C TYR A 488 8.34 -6.96 -16.74
N GLN A 489 8.22 -8.10 -17.42
CA GLN A 489 7.21 -9.13 -17.09
C GLN A 489 7.31 -9.64 -15.65
N LEU A 490 8.54 -9.75 -15.12
CA LEU A 490 8.78 -10.11 -13.72
C LEU A 490 8.26 -9.08 -12.73
N THR A 491 8.30 -7.80 -13.10
CA THR A 491 8.09 -6.67 -12.17
C THR A 491 6.77 -5.94 -12.37
N LYS A 492 6.10 -6.15 -13.51
CA LYS A 492 4.77 -5.65 -13.86
C LYS A 492 3.71 -6.23 -12.93
N SER A 493 2.70 -5.42 -12.60
CA SER A 493 1.53 -5.76 -11.80
C SER A 493 0.25 -5.62 -12.62
N ASP A 494 -0.81 -6.30 -12.17
CA ASP A 494 -2.12 -6.27 -12.82
C ASP A 494 -2.91 -4.99 -12.55
N TYR A 495 -3.92 -4.71 -13.38
CA TYR A 495 -4.74 -3.52 -13.24
C TYR A 495 -5.45 -3.46 -11.90
N TYR A 496 -5.95 -4.60 -11.41
CA TYR A 496 -6.61 -4.69 -10.11
C TYR A 496 -5.68 -4.18 -8.99
N THR A 497 -4.48 -4.75 -8.88
CA THR A 497 -3.53 -4.36 -7.83
C THR A 497 -3.20 -2.87 -7.90
N HIS A 498 -2.96 -2.30 -9.08
CA HIS A 498 -2.69 -0.86 -9.23
C HIS A 498 -3.86 0.04 -8.83
N CYS A 499 -5.10 -0.38 -9.10
CA CYS A 499 -6.26 0.45 -8.76
C CYS A 499 -6.53 0.48 -7.26
N TRP A 500 -6.07 -0.53 -6.54
CA TRP A 500 -6.28 -0.66 -5.10
C TRP A 500 -5.06 -0.28 -4.24
N ASP A 501 -3.84 -0.26 -4.80
CA ASP A 501 -2.64 0.21 -4.10
C ASP A 501 -2.48 1.75 -4.14
N LEU A 502 -3.00 2.41 -5.18
CA LEU A 502 -2.86 3.86 -5.37
C LEU A 502 -3.63 4.70 -4.34
N PRO A 503 -4.93 4.47 -4.04
CA PRO A 503 -5.67 5.34 -3.11
C PRO A 503 -5.01 5.47 -1.73
N PRO A 504 -4.51 4.38 -1.09
CA PRO A 504 -3.76 4.46 0.17
C PRO A 504 -2.49 5.32 0.10
N GLN A 505 -1.82 5.31 -1.06
CA GLN A 505 -0.57 6.05 -1.28
C GLN A 505 -0.83 7.53 -1.59
N LEU A 506 -1.94 7.84 -2.28
CA LEU A 506 -2.26 9.18 -2.76
C LEU A 506 -3.21 9.96 -1.84
N GLY A 507 -3.82 9.29 -0.85
CA GLY A 507 -4.87 9.88 0.00
C GLY A 507 -6.26 9.88 -0.65
N GLY A 508 -6.46 9.03 -1.66
CA GLY A 508 -7.70 8.87 -2.41
C GLY A 508 -7.55 9.08 -3.92
N CYS A 509 -8.42 8.45 -4.70
CA CYS A 509 -8.59 8.66 -6.14
C CYS A 509 -10.05 9.02 -6.40
N VAL A 510 -10.33 9.80 -7.45
CA VAL A 510 -11.66 10.32 -7.75
C VAL A 510 -12.22 9.66 -9.00
N SER A 511 -13.31 8.91 -8.83
CA SER A 511 -14.06 8.29 -9.92
C SER A 511 -14.93 9.32 -10.67
N GLU A 512 -14.96 9.24 -11.99
CA GLU A 512 -15.85 10.02 -12.86
C GLU A 512 -16.97 9.14 -13.46
N PRO A 513 -18.13 9.73 -13.80
CA PRO A 513 -19.22 8.99 -14.43
C PRO A 513 -18.78 8.29 -15.72
N GLY A 514 -19.20 7.04 -15.89
CA GLY A 514 -18.83 6.19 -17.03
C GLY A 514 -17.64 5.26 -16.76
N ALA A 515 -16.98 5.40 -15.61
CA ALA A 515 -15.91 4.50 -15.18
C ALA A 515 -16.43 3.16 -14.62
N GLU A 516 -17.70 3.07 -14.24
CA GLU A 516 -18.28 1.96 -13.49
C GLU A 516 -18.12 0.61 -14.21
N ARG A 517 -18.33 0.58 -15.53
CA ARG A 517 -18.17 -0.65 -16.31
C ARG A 517 -16.74 -1.21 -16.25
N PHE A 518 -15.74 -0.33 -16.17
CA PHE A 518 -14.34 -0.72 -16.09
C PHE A 518 -13.99 -1.18 -14.68
N GLN A 519 -14.57 -0.54 -13.66
CA GLN A 519 -14.42 -0.95 -12.26
C GLN A 519 -14.96 -2.36 -12.05
N GLU A 520 -16.17 -2.62 -12.54
CA GLU A 520 -16.79 -3.95 -12.44
C GLU A 520 -15.94 -5.02 -13.15
N ALA A 521 -15.39 -4.72 -14.32
CA ALA A 521 -14.51 -5.66 -15.02
C ALA A 521 -13.17 -5.89 -14.32
N ILE A 522 -12.50 -4.82 -13.86
CA ILE A 522 -11.21 -4.91 -13.17
C ILE A 522 -11.37 -5.60 -11.80
N ASN A 523 -12.52 -5.42 -11.13
CA ASN A 523 -12.82 -6.05 -9.84
C ASN A 523 -13.38 -7.48 -9.97
N GLY A 524 -13.33 -8.11 -11.15
CA GLY A 524 -13.75 -9.50 -11.27
C GLY A 524 -15.25 -9.75 -11.34
N ARG A 525 -16.07 -8.70 -11.49
CA ARG A 525 -17.54 -8.77 -11.37
C ARG A 525 -18.26 -8.98 -12.70
N THR A 526 -17.53 -8.93 -13.81
CA THR A 526 -18.07 -9.26 -15.13
C THR A 526 -17.85 -10.75 -15.46
N PRO A 527 -18.77 -11.39 -16.22
CA PRO A 527 -18.60 -12.77 -16.64
C PRO A 527 -17.28 -13.01 -17.36
N GLY A 528 -16.57 -14.06 -16.97
CA GLY A 528 -15.30 -14.48 -17.54
C GLY A 528 -14.08 -13.71 -17.03
N SER A 529 -14.27 -12.71 -16.16
CA SER A 529 -13.18 -11.99 -15.50
C SER A 529 -12.52 -12.87 -14.44
N TRP A 530 -13.25 -13.09 -13.33
CA TRP A 530 -12.94 -14.01 -12.23
C TRP A 530 -14.11 -15.00 -12.01
N SER A 531 -14.74 -15.45 -13.09
CA SER A 531 -15.74 -16.51 -13.04
C SER A 531 -15.33 -17.62 -14.01
N LEU A 532 -15.63 -18.88 -13.68
CA LEU A 532 -15.35 -20.01 -14.55
C LEU A 532 -16.46 -20.16 -15.62
N PRO A 533 -16.12 -20.52 -16.87
CA PRO A 533 -14.77 -20.59 -17.43
C PRO A 533 -14.16 -19.19 -17.59
N LEU A 534 -12.85 -19.08 -17.33
CA LEU A 534 -12.11 -17.83 -17.51
C LEU A 534 -12.04 -17.43 -18.99
N THR A 535 -12.00 -16.13 -19.24
CA THR A 535 -11.73 -15.57 -20.58
C THR A 535 -10.31 -15.00 -20.65
N PRO A 536 -9.59 -15.07 -21.78
CA PRO A 536 -8.18 -14.64 -21.83
C PRO A 536 -7.96 -13.16 -21.48
N HIS A 537 -8.85 -12.25 -21.89
CA HIS A 537 -8.59 -10.79 -21.84
C HIS A 537 -9.37 -10.01 -20.77
N ASN A 538 -9.94 -10.65 -19.74
CA ASN A 538 -10.77 -9.95 -18.75
C ASN A 538 -11.87 -9.07 -19.41
N GLY A 539 -12.59 -9.64 -20.39
CA GLY A 539 -13.57 -8.89 -21.20
C GLY A 539 -12.98 -7.83 -22.17
N GLY A 540 -11.67 -7.82 -22.41
CA GLY A 540 -10.97 -6.93 -23.35
C GLY A 540 -10.37 -5.66 -22.73
N PHE A 541 -10.55 -5.43 -21.42
CA PHE A 541 -10.17 -4.16 -20.79
C PHE A 541 -8.71 -4.10 -20.31
N GLU A 542 -8.20 -5.20 -19.78
CA GLU A 542 -6.77 -5.37 -19.54
C GLU A 542 -6.23 -6.24 -20.67
N PRO A 543 -5.24 -5.78 -21.47
CA PRO A 543 -4.63 -6.61 -22.49
C PRO A 543 -4.11 -7.91 -21.87
N ASP A 544 -4.25 -9.01 -22.59
CA ASP A 544 -3.80 -10.30 -22.09
C ASP A 544 -2.28 -10.33 -22.04
N TRP A 545 -1.79 -10.89 -20.93
CA TRP A 545 -0.36 -11.09 -20.70
C TRP A 545 0.16 -12.34 -21.43
N ALA A 546 -0.66 -13.02 -22.24
CA ALA A 546 -0.26 -14.18 -23.06
C ALA A 546 0.96 -13.93 -23.96
N TRP A 547 1.28 -12.69 -24.33
CA TRP A 547 2.52 -12.38 -25.06
C TRP A 547 3.80 -12.50 -24.20
N ALA A 548 3.66 -12.68 -22.88
CA ALA A 548 4.76 -12.94 -21.95
C ALA A 548 5.28 -14.39 -21.96
N GLY A 549 4.91 -15.19 -22.97
CA GLY A 549 5.44 -16.53 -23.21
C GLY A 549 4.83 -17.61 -22.30
N GLY A 550 3.98 -18.46 -22.89
CA GLY A 550 3.68 -19.79 -22.36
C GLY A 550 2.38 -19.96 -21.56
N LEU A 551 1.33 -19.17 -21.85
CA LEU A 551 0.07 -19.21 -21.11
C LEU A 551 -1.08 -19.96 -21.81
N ASP A 552 -0.78 -20.72 -22.87
CA ASP A 552 -1.78 -21.57 -23.52
C ASP A 552 -2.20 -22.79 -22.67
N ASP A 553 -1.58 -22.98 -21.49
CA ASP A 553 -1.91 -24.04 -20.56
C ASP A 553 -2.30 -23.50 -19.17
N ASP A 554 -3.61 -23.33 -18.98
CA ASP A 554 -4.24 -23.01 -17.70
C ASP A 554 -3.83 -23.97 -16.57
N SER A 555 -3.37 -25.19 -16.88
CA SER A 555 -2.92 -26.14 -15.87
C SER A 555 -1.66 -25.67 -15.13
N ILE A 556 -0.74 -24.96 -15.79
CA ILE A 556 0.46 -24.38 -15.14
C ILE A 556 0.05 -23.31 -14.12
N ALA A 557 -0.85 -22.41 -14.54
CA ALA A 557 -1.35 -21.34 -13.69
C ALA A 557 -2.10 -21.89 -12.46
N ARG A 558 -2.91 -22.95 -12.65
CA ARG A 558 -3.61 -23.62 -11.55
C ARG A 558 -2.65 -24.33 -10.59
N ARG A 559 -1.63 -25.02 -11.11
CA ARG A 559 -0.59 -25.66 -10.26
C ARG A 559 0.20 -24.63 -9.46
N GLU A 560 0.58 -23.49 -10.06
CA GLU A 560 1.22 -22.40 -9.32
C GLU A 560 0.31 -21.90 -8.20
N ALA A 561 -0.97 -21.63 -8.46
CA ALA A 561 -1.91 -21.19 -7.43
C ALA A 561 -1.99 -22.18 -6.25
N VAL A 562 -2.12 -23.48 -6.54
CA VAL A 562 -2.17 -24.56 -5.52
C VAL A 562 -0.86 -24.62 -4.74
N GLU A 563 0.28 -24.53 -5.42
CA GLU A 563 1.58 -24.53 -4.78
C GLU A 563 1.73 -23.36 -3.80
N ARG A 564 1.30 -22.16 -4.20
CA ARG A 564 1.38 -20.96 -3.36
C ARG A 564 0.46 -21.04 -2.15
N VAL A 565 -0.75 -21.57 -2.32
CA VAL A 565 -1.71 -21.75 -1.22
C VAL A 565 -1.25 -22.84 -0.26
N SER A 566 -0.93 -24.03 -0.77
CA SER A 566 -0.55 -25.18 0.06
C SER A 566 0.78 -24.99 0.80
N ALA A 567 1.74 -24.23 0.26
CA ALA A 567 3.02 -23.97 0.94
C ALA A 567 2.91 -23.06 2.18
N ASN A 568 1.78 -22.35 2.35
CA ASN A 568 1.58 -21.40 3.45
C ASN A 568 0.13 -21.40 3.98
N HIS A 569 -0.54 -22.55 3.89
CA HIS A 569 -1.98 -22.65 4.09
C HIS A 569 -2.44 -22.18 5.47
N GLU A 570 -1.71 -22.49 6.54
CA GLU A 570 -2.07 -22.08 7.91
C GLU A 570 -2.14 -20.55 8.04
N ALA A 571 -1.12 -19.86 7.54
CA ALA A 571 -1.05 -18.40 7.57
C ALA A 571 -2.08 -17.76 6.63
N ILE A 572 -2.36 -18.40 5.49
CA ILE A 572 -3.39 -17.93 4.54
C ILE A 572 -4.79 -18.09 5.14
N ALA A 573 -5.09 -19.22 5.77
CA ALA A 573 -6.37 -19.44 6.45
C ALA A 573 -6.55 -18.42 7.58
N ALA A 574 -5.54 -18.22 8.43
CA ALA A 574 -5.57 -17.21 9.48
C ALA A 574 -5.74 -15.78 8.92
N PHE A 575 -5.11 -15.47 7.79
CA PHE A 575 -5.25 -14.18 7.12
C PHE A 575 -6.65 -13.99 6.51
N ALA A 576 -7.17 -15.00 5.83
CA ALA A 576 -8.51 -15.01 5.25
C ALA A 576 -9.58 -14.80 6.32
N SER A 577 -9.45 -15.48 7.47
CA SER A 577 -10.36 -15.37 8.61
C SER A 577 -10.46 -13.98 9.25
N ARG A 578 -9.61 -13.02 8.85
CA ARG A 578 -9.79 -11.59 9.19
C ARG A 578 -11.03 -10.98 8.53
N GLY A 579 -11.50 -11.52 7.41
CA GLY A 579 -12.77 -11.09 6.79
C GLY A 579 -13.99 -11.31 7.67
N ALA A 580 -13.96 -12.38 8.48
CA ALA A 580 -14.97 -12.69 9.50
C ALA A 580 -14.62 -12.16 10.89
N GLY A 581 -13.55 -11.37 11.00
CA GLY A 581 -12.99 -10.89 12.25
C GLY A 581 -13.39 -9.45 12.55
N GLN A 582 -12.45 -8.69 13.13
CA GLN A 582 -12.66 -7.28 13.43
C GLN A 582 -11.72 -6.43 12.59
N GLU A 583 -12.24 -5.30 12.12
CA GLU A 583 -11.41 -4.29 11.48
C GLU A 583 -10.30 -3.81 12.42
N GLY A 584 -9.16 -3.47 11.85
CA GLY A 584 -8.02 -3.00 12.62
C GLY A 584 -8.26 -1.64 13.25
N PHE A 585 -7.74 -1.45 14.45
CA PHE A 585 -7.68 -0.15 15.12
C PHE A 585 -6.24 0.21 15.52
N PRO A 586 -5.71 1.36 15.09
CA PRO A 586 -6.31 2.33 14.15
C PRO A 586 -6.45 1.73 12.74
N ARG A 587 -7.49 2.12 11.99
CA ARG A 587 -7.66 1.67 10.60
C ARG A 587 -6.49 2.20 9.76
N TYR A 588 -5.77 1.32 9.07
CA TYR A 588 -4.80 1.73 8.06
C TYR A 588 -5.50 2.17 6.78
N GLY A 589 -4.94 3.16 6.08
CA GLY A 589 -5.48 3.70 4.83
C GLY A 589 -5.46 2.72 3.65
N ALA A 590 -5.07 1.47 3.88
CA ALA A 590 -4.83 0.41 2.93
C ALA A 590 -5.78 -0.79 3.14
N PRO A 591 -6.98 -0.78 2.52
CA PRO A 591 -7.95 -1.85 2.70
C PRO A 591 -7.39 -3.24 2.37
N LEU A 592 -6.50 -3.33 1.37
CA LEU A 592 -5.92 -4.61 0.93
C LEU A 592 -4.87 -5.20 1.87
N SER A 593 -4.39 -4.47 2.88
CA SER A 593 -3.35 -5.00 3.78
C SER A 593 -3.35 -4.23 5.09
N ASP A 594 -4.52 -4.15 5.72
CA ASP A 594 -4.64 -3.63 7.08
C ASP A 594 -3.90 -4.57 8.05
N PRO A 595 -2.73 -4.18 8.59
CA PRO A 595 -1.97 -5.02 9.49
C PRO A 595 -2.68 -5.18 10.84
N ASN A 596 -3.62 -4.28 11.17
CA ASN A 596 -4.29 -4.24 12.46
C ASN A 596 -5.56 -5.11 12.47
N ALA A 597 -6.03 -5.60 11.33
CA ALA A 597 -7.22 -6.44 11.25
C ALA A 597 -7.04 -7.73 12.08
N VAL A 598 -8.00 -8.00 12.96
CA VAL A 598 -7.98 -9.13 13.89
C VAL A 598 -8.71 -10.30 13.26
N SER A 599 -8.09 -11.48 13.31
CA SER A 599 -8.68 -12.70 12.75
C SER A 599 -9.79 -13.27 13.63
N ASN A 600 -10.75 -13.95 13.01
CA ASN A 600 -11.67 -14.84 13.71
C ASN A 600 -11.10 -16.25 13.75
N ASP A 601 -10.26 -16.53 14.74
CA ASP A 601 -9.56 -17.82 14.86
C ASP A 601 -10.54 -19.03 14.93
N ALA A 602 -11.78 -18.81 15.38
CA ALA A 602 -12.77 -19.88 15.49
C ALA A 602 -13.30 -20.38 14.13
N ILE A 603 -13.27 -19.54 13.08
CA ILE A 603 -13.69 -19.94 11.73
C ILE A 603 -12.53 -20.51 10.89
N GLN A 604 -11.28 -20.32 11.32
CA GLN A 604 -10.09 -20.71 10.57
C GLN A 604 -10.09 -22.18 10.11
N PRO A 605 -10.48 -23.18 10.94
CA PRO A 605 -10.52 -24.57 10.49
C PRO A 605 -11.50 -24.83 9.34
N LEU A 606 -12.63 -24.11 9.31
CA LEU A 606 -13.61 -24.19 8.22
C LEU A 606 -13.08 -23.53 6.95
N VAL A 607 -12.43 -22.38 7.09
CA VAL A 607 -11.76 -21.71 5.96
C VAL A 607 -10.67 -22.60 5.36
N ASP A 608 -9.86 -23.27 6.19
CA ASP A 608 -8.86 -24.23 5.73
C ASP A 608 -9.48 -25.40 4.93
N ALA A 609 -10.58 -25.97 5.42
CA ALA A 609 -11.29 -27.04 4.71
C ALA A 609 -11.80 -26.60 3.32
N VAL A 610 -12.33 -25.39 3.21
CA VAL A 610 -12.75 -24.82 1.92
C VAL A 610 -11.55 -24.54 1.01
N LEU A 611 -10.42 -24.06 1.54
CA LEU A 611 -9.19 -23.86 0.77
C LEU A 611 -8.65 -25.18 0.19
N ARG A 612 -8.76 -26.30 0.94
CA ARG A 612 -8.42 -27.63 0.42
C ARG A 612 -9.30 -28.03 -0.76
N ALA A 613 -10.62 -27.83 -0.65
CA ALA A 613 -11.55 -28.11 -1.75
C ALA A 613 -11.29 -27.24 -2.99
N ILE A 614 -10.96 -25.95 -2.80
CA ILE A 614 -10.51 -25.06 -3.88
C ILE A 614 -9.24 -25.61 -4.56
N CYS A 615 -8.25 -26.07 -3.78
CA CYS A 615 -7.03 -26.65 -4.32
C CYS A 615 -7.27 -27.96 -5.08
N SER A 616 -8.13 -28.86 -4.57
CA SER A 616 -8.55 -30.07 -5.29
C SER A 616 -9.24 -29.73 -6.61
N LYS A 617 -10.11 -28.71 -6.63
CA LYS A 617 -10.76 -28.24 -7.86
C LYS A 617 -9.75 -27.69 -8.87
N LEU A 618 -8.81 -26.86 -8.42
CA LEU A 618 -7.73 -26.32 -9.25
C LEU A 618 -6.88 -27.45 -9.88
N LEU A 619 -6.64 -28.54 -9.13
CA LEU A 619 -5.93 -29.72 -9.62
C LEU A 619 -6.79 -30.66 -10.46
N GLU A 620 -8.09 -30.41 -10.66
CA GLU A 620 -9.03 -31.34 -11.31
C GLU A 620 -9.10 -32.72 -10.63
N ASP A 621 -8.90 -32.77 -9.32
CA ASP A 621 -8.87 -34.00 -8.53
C ASP A 621 -10.18 -34.30 -7.79
N GLY A 622 -11.16 -33.40 -7.91
CA GLY A 622 -12.47 -33.58 -7.31
C GLY A 622 -13.16 -32.26 -7.06
N ASP A 623 -14.43 -32.36 -6.69
CA ASP A 623 -15.27 -31.24 -6.32
C ASP A 623 -16.15 -31.67 -5.16
N THR A 624 -15.78 -31.21 -3.97
CA THR A 624 -16.46 -31.53 -2.71
C THR A 624 -17.24 -30.33 -2.16
N MET A 625 -17.34 -29.24 -2.92
CA MET A 625 -17.85 -27.98 -2.40
C MET A 625 -19.35 -28.04 -2.11
N ASN A 626 -20.11 -28.83 -2.89
CA ASN A 626 -21.54 -29.05 -2.63
C ASN A 626 -21.76 -29.85 -1.34
N GLU A 627 -20.91 -30.84 -1.05
CA GLU A 627 -20.95 -31.61 0.20
C GLU A 627 -20.58 -30.72 1.39
N ILE A 628 -19.55 -29.86 1.25
CA ILE A 628 -19.18 -28.87 2.25
C ILE A 628 -20.36 -27.93 2.52
N GLN A 629 -20.98 -27.37 1.47
CA GLN A 629 -22.15 -26.52 1.60
C GLN A 629 -23.27 -27.24 2.36
N SER A 630 -23.56 -28.50 2.03
CA SER A 630 -24.63 -29.28 2.67
C SER A 630 -24.38 -29.47 4.18
N VAL A 631 -23.14 -29.76 4.58
CA VAL A 631 -22.75 -29.88 5.98
C VAL A 631 -22.89 -28.54 6.71
N LEU A 632 -22.40 -27.45 6.12
CA LEU A 632 -22.50 -26.11 6.73
C LEU A 632 -23.96 -25.68 6.89
N THR A 633 -24.79 -25.88 5.87
CA THR A 633 -26.22 -25.53 5.91
C THR A 633 -26.97 -26.33 6.96
N LYS A 634 -26.73 -27.65 7.05
CA LYS A 634 -27.45 -28.53 7.96
C LYS A 634 -27.05 -28.35 9.43
N GLU A 635 -25.76 -28.13 9.69
CA GLU A 635 -25.22 -28.19 11.05
C GLU A 635 -24.76 -26.84 11.62
N GLY A 636 -24.41 -25.89 10.75
CA GLY A 636 -23.93 -24.54 11.11
C GLY A 636 -24.94 -23.43 10.83
N GLY A 637 -25.77 -23.57 9.80
CA GLY A 637 -26.73 -22.56 9.38
C GLY A 637 -26.11 -21.40 8.58
N GLU A 638 -26.95 -20.47 8.14
CA GLU A 638 -26.59 -19.36 7.22
C GLU A 638 -25.50 -18.44 7.80
N ASP A 639 -25.51 -18.19 9.12
CA ASP A 639 -24.50 -17.34 9.79
C ASP A 639 -23.07 -17.84 9.57
N VAL A 640 -22.85 -19.17 9.66
CA VAL A 640 -21.51 -19.76 9.48
C VAL A 640 -21.05 -19.63 8.04
N ILE A 641 -21.97 -19.86 7.09
CA ILE A 641 -21.70 -19.70 5.66
C ILE A 641 -21.30 -18.26 5.35
N GLU A 642 -22.00 -17.28 5.91
CA GLU A 642 -21.67 -15.87 5.74
C GLU A 642 -20.26 -15.53 6.25
N LEU A 643 -19.84 -16.09 7.40
CA LEU A 643 -18.48 -15.89 7.91
C LEU A 643 -17.42 -16.53 7.00
N VAL A 644 -17.67 -17.73 6.49
CA VAL A 644 -16.77 -18.38 5.53
C VAL A 644 -16.66 -17.55 4.25
N ILE A 645 -17.78 -17.10 3.68
CA ILE A 645 -17.81 -16.26 2.48
C ILE A 645 -17.03 -14.96 2.70
N LYS A 646 -17.27 -14.22 3.79
CA LYS A 646 -16.52 -13.01 4.12
C LYS A 646 -15.02 -13.25 4.19
N SER A 647 -14.61 -14.41 4.69
CA SER A 647 -13.20 -14.81 4.76
C SER A 647 -12.60 -15.08 3.39
N LEU A 648 -13.36 -15.74 2.51
CA LEU A 648 -12.97 -16.00 1.12
C LEU A 648 -12.87 -14.70 0.29
N GLU A 649 -13.86 -13.81 0.41
CA GLU A 649 -13.83 -12.50 -0.24
C GLU A 649 -12.63 -11.68 0.22
N TYR A 650 -12.36 -11.69 1.53
CA TYR A 650 -11.21 -10.98 2.11
C TYR A 650 -9.89 -11.46 1.50
N MET A 651 -9.72 -12.78 1.35
CA MET A 651 -8.54 -13.39 0.75
C MET A 651 -8.45 -13.11 -0.76
N ARG A 652 -9.53 -13.32 -1.51
CA ARG A 652 -9.62 -13.10 -2.97
C ARG A 652 -9.15 -11.71 -3.35
N ASP A 653 -9.68 -10.70 -2.68
CA ASP A 653 -9.43 -9.30 -2.95
C ASP A 653 -7.99 -8.88 -2.59
N ARG A 654 -7.25 -9.72 -1.87
CA ARG A 654 -5.91 -9.42 -1.35
C ARG A 654 -4.81 -10.26 -1.98
N VAL A 655 -5.15 -11.12 -2.93
CA VAL A 655 -4.17 -11.74 -3.85
C VAL A 655 -3.52 -10.63 -4.67
N GLY A 656 -2.21 -10.44 -4.52
CA GLY A 656 -1.44 -9.38 -5.17
C GLY A 656 -0.54 -9.91 -6.28
N VAL A 657 -0.49 -9.19 -7.40
CA VAL A 657 0.40 -9.46 -8.53
C VAL A 657 1.54 -8.44 -8.54
N PRO A 658 2.80 -8.82 -8.82
CA PRO A 658 3.31 -10.19 -8.90
C PRO A 658 3.62 -10.79 -7.51
N ARG A 659 3.38 -10.05 -6.42
CA ARG A 659 3.78 -10.39 -5.03
C ARG A 659 3.61 -11.85 -4.65
N ASP A 660 2.41 -12.38 -4.85
CA ASP A 660 2.01 -13.70 -4.37
C ASP A 660 2.21 -14.76 -5.45
N MET A 661 1.88 -14.41 -6.69
CA MET A 661 1.93 -15.24 -7.89
C MET A 661 1.83 -14.40 -9.16
N ARG A 662 2.08 -15.02 -10.32
CA ARG A 662 1.87 -14.40 -11.64
C ARG A 662 0.39 -14.17 -11.91
N LEU A 663 0.07 -13.20 -12.78
CA LEU A 663 -1.32 -12.83 -13.11
C LEU A 663 -2.19 -14.05 -13.47
N PRO A 664 -1.78 -14.98 -14.34
CA PRO A 664 -2.62 -16.12 -14.73
C PRO A 664 -3.00 -17.00 -13.53
N ALA A 665 -2.04 -17.28 -12.64
CA ALA A 665 -2.28 -18.02 -11.41
C ALA A 665 -3.21 -17.24 -10.45
N ALA A 666 -3.02 -15.92 -10.34
CA ALA A 666 -3.89 -15.07 -9.54
C ALA A 666 -5.33 -15.07 -10.06
N ARG A 667 -5.52 -15.02 -11.38
CA ARG A 667 -6.85 -15.10 -12.02
C ARG A 667 -7.51 -16.46 -11.79
N GLN A 668 -6.76 -17.55 -11.96
CA GLN A 668 -7.24 -18.90 -11.67
C GLN A 668 -7.68 -19.00 -10.20
N LEU A 669 -6.86 -18.56 -9.26
CA LEU A 669 -7.20 -18.57 -7.83
C LEU A 669 -8.46 -17.74 -7.53
N ARG A 670 -8.51 -16.47 -7.99
CA ARG A 670 -9.67 -15.59 -7.76
C ARG A 670 -10.95 -16.19 -8.34
N ALA A 671 -10.89 -16.80 -9.52
CA ALA A 671 -12.03 -17.46 -10.14
C ALA A 671 -12.50 -18.71 -9.39
N HIS A 672 -11.58 -19.52 -8.87
CA HIS A 672 -11.94 -20.69 -8.07
C HIS A 672 -12.45 -20.29 -6.68
N VAL A 673 -11.98 -19.18 -6.10
CA VAL A 673 -12.57 -18.63 -4.87
C VAL A 673 -14.00 -18.15 -5.12
N ASN A 674 -14.26 -17.45 -6.23
CA ASN A 674 -15.63 -17.06 -6.60
C ASN A 674 -16.53 -18.28 -6.84
N TRP A 675 -16.04 -19.31 -7.53
CA TRP A 675 -16.77 -20.56 -7.69
C TRP A 675 -17.17 -21.19 -6.33
N ALA A 676 -16.26 -21.17 -5.35
CA ALA A 676 -16.55 -21.65 -4.00
C ALA A 676 -17.62 -20.79 -3.31
N ILE A 677 -17.50 -19.45 -3.38
CA ILE A 677 -18.48 -18.51 -2.84
C ILE A 677 -19.86 -18.74 -3.48
N ASP A 678 -19.94 -18.81 -4.81
CA ASP A 678 -21.19 -19.04 -5.55
C ASP A 678 -21.84 -20.38 -5.20
N THR A 679 -21.03 -21.38 -4.85
CA THR A 679 -21.53 -22.69 -4.41
C THR A 679 -22.07 -22.61 -2.98
N LEU A 680 -21.38 -21.90 -2.09
CA LEU A 680 -21.81 -21.70 -0.70
C LEU A 680 -23.07 -20.84 -0.57
N LEU A 681 -23.34 -19.95 -1.53
CA LEU A 681 -24.53 -19.09 -1.57
C LEU A 681 -25.81 -19.81 -2.02
N LYS A 682 -25.69 -20.99 -2.63
CA LYS A 682 -26.85 -21.83 -3.02
C LYS A 682 -27.35 -22.61 -1.81
#